data_AF-A0A7V5ZIR3-F1
#
_entry.id   AF-A0A7V5ZIR3-F1
#
_cell.length_a   1.000
_cell.length_b   1.000
_cell.length_c   1.000
_cell.angle_alpha   90.00
_cell.angle_beta   90.00
_cell.angle_gamma   90.00
#
_symmetry.space_group_name_H-M   'P 1'
#
loop_
_entity.id
_entity.type
_entity.pdbx_description
1 polymer ?
#
loop_
_entity_poly.entity_id
_entity_poly.type
_entity_poly.pdbx_seq_one_letter_code
_entity_poly.pdbx_strand_id
1 'polypeptide(L)'
;MTANDRPHRVTKPFFTFGTLTLLLLMGIGFSFGVTRLLLGLGAVTNLDDRNPWGIWIAFDVACGVALAAGGFMTAALVEIFGRRKYRPLLRPALLTAFLGYLWVAIALAFDLGRYWNIWRPIFHWQGNSVLFEVGMCVTAYLIVLSVEMSPAILEGLKDRIRDREWGAGFLARVEKPIDVLHSAVKIILPIFIVAGVVLSCMHQSSLGTLLVIAPTKTSPLWYTPILPVLFLLSALMVGFPMVILESIYANISFGRKAEMELLEPLARCIPPFIAAYGVVKIADLFVRRHRIDFLAYPGATVSLAVEILVGVVAPFFLLRSTAVRRSMGWLFFSVSLVIFGVILNRINVFLVGYTPPYLTRPYFPSVGELAMTVAIVSSILFCYRLLVTFFPILPGYVPATAAQLARLREERARTVSPLWTWIIRGAAIAILVGFVATYVVIHESAVAESARTVAEVERVVAMAPTHVAAASATYPQRPLAYKNFYLLASPLLNASSDDYEPVPFAHRIHDELTGGDCSACHHRYAMSDDDRVGEDLVQLHEMFDVRLVGACADCHDDMASNPPQACGRCHGFPNEADAPARLGLKGAYHRQCIGCHERQLAPPAPTACNSCHHPWVPDHGRLVTLAGQPTPQAVTAGCLECHPKAGEDVLRSAHWNWTGQSPTLVGYERRTDISMHLLVNNYCIAIGANTQACATCHIGYGWMDSSFDPTDPTQIDCLVCHDTTGTYRKNPLQAGLPEAGLDLAAIAAKVGRPSRATCGSCHFGSGGAPNAKHGDLEPILAAPPAEFDVHMGALGMRCQDCHTTERHRIAGMSQTAPAVEGRVLCERCHGPSPHGVTQLLGRHLDDHVRTVACETCHIPSIARRQPTLVHRDYSTAGRNLPETRDSHGMPTYDKRFGAMTWGTNVVPTYLWSNGTRRVTLLGTAIDPRKTVTLNAPVGEKRDPNARIFPFKEHTAVQPYDVGTNVLAVPKLFGEYWVNFDWQQAITAGMKEVGLEYSGRFDFVETRMYSSVHHQVVPAKMALGCTDCHRAEAVTCGRCHRGAAGMDRPEHTRKMYPEVERRLDFAALGYADDPAMTGGRFFVTLGRGRPPR
;
A
#
# COMPACT_ATOMS: atom_id res chain seq x y z
N MET A 1 5.06 30.21 -57.65
CA MET A 1 5.03 31.25 -56.61
C MET A 1 4.84 32.59 -57.31
N THR A 2 3.79 33.31 -57.00
CA THR A 2 3.65 34.74 -57.31
C THR A 2 4.47 35.57 -56.30
N ALA A 3 4.65 36.87 -56.54
CA ALA A 3 5.32 37.75 -55.60
C ALA A 3 4.65 37.79 -54.20
N ASN A 4 3.33 37.52 -54.15
CA ASN A 4 2.54 37.51 -52.93
C ASN A 4 2.69 36.22 -52.08
N ASP A 5 3.40 35.19 -52.56
CA ASP A 5 3.56 33.92 -51.83
C ASP A 5 4.72 33.91 -50.81
N ARG A 6 5.48 35.02 -50.69
CA ARG A 6 6.59 35.12 -49.72
C ARG A 6 6.06 35.39 -48.30
N PRO A 7 6.62 34.73 -47.26
CA PRO A 7 6.29 35.06 -45.88
C PRO A 7 6.85 36.44 -45.51
N HIS A 8 6.23 37.09 -44.52
CA HIS A 8 6.41 38.51 -44.22
C HIS A 8 6.20 38.78 -42.72
N ARG A 9 6.52 40.01 -42.29
CA ARG A 9 6.39 40.48 -40.92
C ARG A 9 5.05 41.21 -40.70
N VAL A 10 4.52 41.16 -39.48
CA VAL A 10 3.30 41.90 -39.08
C VAL A 10 3.57 43.40 -39.00
N THR A 11 2.75 44.20 -39.71
CA THR A 11 2.85 45.68 -39.79
C THR A 11 2.00 46.43 -38.75
N LYS A 12 1.20 45.74 -37.93
CA LYS A 12 0.46 46.36 -36.81
C LYS A 12 1.38 46.71 -35.64
N PRO A 13 1.07 47.77 -34.85
CA PRO A 13 1.85 48.11 -33.66
C PRO A 13 1.94 46.92 -32.70
N PHE A 14 3.14 46.70 -32.16
CA PHE A 14 3.39 45.60 -31.24
C PHE A 14 2.58 45.77 -29.96
N PHE A 15 2.80 46.88 -29.25
CA PHE A 15 2.05 47.26 -28.07
C PHE A 15 0.60 47.64 -28.42
N THR A 16 -0.32 46.92 -27.79
CA THR A 16 -1.78 47.05 -27.86
C THR A 16 -2.35 46.74 -26.47
N PHE A 17 -3.63 47.03 -26.24
CA PHE A 17 -4.30 46.65 -24.98
C PHE A 17 -4.06 45.17 -24.63
N GLY A 18 -4.26 44.25 -25.58
CA GLY A 18 -4.05 42.82 -25.37
C GLY A 18 -2.63 42.43 -24.97
N THR A 19 -1.58 43.07 -25.51
CA THR A 19 -0.20 42.78 -25.05
C THR A 19 0.11 43.35 -23.68
N LEU A 20 -0.53 44.45 -23.29
CA LEU A 20 -0.41 45.00 -21.94
C LEU A 20 -1.11 44.07 -20.93
N THR A 21 -2.27 43.51 -21.29
CA THR A 21 -2.93 42.45 -20.51
C THR A 21 -2.04 41.20 -20.37
N LEU A 22 -1.43 40.72 -21.47
CA LEU A 22 -0.50 39.59 -21.42
C LEU A 22 0.69 39.86 -20.49
N LEU A 23 1.33 41.04 -20.60
CA LEU A 23 2.44 41.44 -19.74
C LEU A 23 2.04 41.54 -18.26
N LEU A 24 0.83 42.01 -17.95
CA LEU A 24 0.31 42.05 -16.58
C LEU A 24 0.12 40.63 -16.01
N LEU A 25 -0.50 39.73 -16.77
CA LEU A 25 -0.70 38.34 -16.39
C LEU A 25 0.63 37.60 -16.20
N MET A 26 1.58 37.83 -17.11
CA MET A 26 2.96 37.33 -16.99
C MET A 26 3.64 37.83 -15.71
N GLY A 27 3.56 39.12 -15.41
CA GLY A 27 4.15 39.71 -14.20
C GLY A 27 3.58 39.13 -12.91
N ILE A 28 2.27 38.86 -12.87
CA ILE A 28 1.60 38.24 -11.70
C ILE A 28 2.02 36.78 -11.55
N GLY A 29 1.99 35.95 -12.60
CA GLY A 29 2.37 34.54 -12.46
C GLY A 29 3.87 34.33 -12.23
N PHE A 30 4.74 35.13 -12.87
CA PHE A 30 6.18 35.01 -12.64
C PHE A 30 6.63 35.55 -11.28
N SER A 31 5.90 36.45 -10.61
CA SER A 31 6.24 36.81 -9.22
C SER A 31 6.03 35.61 -8.28
N PHE A 32 4.92 34.87 -8.40
CA PHE A 32 4.74 33.57 -7.74
C PHE A 32 5.85 32.57 -8.13
N GLY A 33 6.25 32.54 -9.40
CA GLY A 33 7.39 31.74 -9.86
C GLY A 33 8.70 32.04 -9.13
N VAL A 34 9.04 33.33 -8.97
CA VAL A 34 10.23 33.77 -8.23
C VAL A 34 10.12 33.43 -6.74
N THR A 35 8.96 33.65 -6.11
CA THR A 35 8.69 33.24 -4.73
C THR A 35 8.92 31.73 -4.55
N ARG A 36 8.43 30.89 -5.48
CA ARG A 36 8.66 29.43 -5.47
C ARG A 36 10.13 29.07 -5.62
N LEU A 37 10.88 29.77 -6.47
CA LEU A 37 12.31 29.50 -6.69
C LEU A 37 13.17 29.83 -5.46
N LEU A 38 12.76 30.80 -4.65
CA LEU A 38 13.49 31.28 -3.47
C LEU A 38 13.04 30.61 -2.16
N LEU A 39 11.74 30.35 -1.99
CA LEU A 39 11.14 29.83 -0.75
C LEU A 39 10.67 28.36 -0.85
N GLY A 40 10.82 27.73 -2.02
CA GLY A 40 10.41 26.35 -2.26
C GLY A 40 8.95 26.18 -2.72
N LEU A 41 8.58 24.93 -3.02
CA LEU A 41 7.27 24.59 -3.60
C LEU A 41 6.09 24.94 -2.69
N GLY A 42 6.15 24.55 -1.40
CA GLY A 42 5.07 24.77 -0.43
C GLY A 42 4.73 26.23 -0.14
N ALA A 43 5.59 27.19 -0.53
CA ALA A 43 5.29 28.62 -0.42
C ALA A 43 4.30 29.13 -1.50
N VAL A 44 4.02 28.32 -2.53
CA VAL A 44 3.26 28.73 -3.72
C VAL A 44 2.28 27.66 -4.20
N THR A 45 2.49 26.37 -3.90
CA THR A 45 1.70 25.25 -4.42
C THR A 45 0.99 24.47 -3.31
N ASN A 46 -0.17 23.90 -3.62
CA ASN A 46 -0.91 22.96 -2.76
C ASN A 46 -0.45 21.49 -2.92
N LEU A 47 0.78 21.27 -3.42
CA LEU A 47 1.37 19.94 -3.58
C LEU A 47 1.78 19.35 -2.21
N ASP A 48 1.59 18.04 -2.04
CA ASP A 48 2.04 17.29 -0.86
C ASP A 48 2.67 15.95 -1.26
N ASP A 49 3.24 15.20 -0.31
CA ASP A 49 3.91 13.92 -0.58
C ASP A 49 2.98 12.84 -1.17
N ARG A 50 1.65 13.05 -1.12
CA ARG A 50 0.63 12.17 -1.69
C ARG A 50 0.32 12.55 -3.13
N ASN A 51 0.21 13.86 -3.38
CA ASN A 51 -0.08 14.50 -4.66
C ASN A 51 1.13 15.35 -5.12
N PRO A 52 2.26 14.71 -5.49
CA PRO A 52 3.48 15.42 -5.87
C PRO A 52 3.39 16.07 -7.26
N TRP A 53 2.35 15.76 -8.04
CA TRP A 53 2.07 16.34 -9.36
C TRP A 53 0.71 17.02 -9.34
N GLY A 54 0.69 18.29 -9.76
CA GLY A 54 -0.51 19.12 -9.83
C GLY A 54 -0.80 19.62 -11.25
N ILE A 55 -1.47 20.77 -11.33
CA ILE A 55 -1.88 21.38 -12.59
C ILE A 55 -0.69 21.68 -13.52
N TRP A 56 0.50 21.98 -13.01
CA TRP A 56 1.69 22.21 -13.84
C TRP A 56 2.09 20.98 -14.67
N ILE A 57 2.05 19.78 -14.11
CA ILE A 57 2.30 18.55 -14.88
C ILE A 57 1.10 18.19 -15.76
N ALA A 58 -0.12 18.27 -15.23
CA ALA A 58 -1.33 17.86 -15.96
C ALA A 58 -1.70 18.78 -17.13
N PHE A 59 -1.45 20.09 -17.00
CA PHE A 59 -1.73 21.11 -18.00
C PHE A 59 -0.45 21.59 -18.69
N ASP A 60 0.43 22.33 -18.01
CA ASP A 60 1.54 23.02 -18.67
C ASP A 60 2.50 22.05 -19.37
N VAL A 61 2.76 20.88 -18.80
CA VAL A 61 3.50 19.79 -19.46
C VAL A 61 2.60 18.93 -20.36
N ALA A 62 1.63 18.19 -19.79
CA ALA A 62 0.94 17.13 -20.51
C ALA A 62 -0.10 17.62 -21.54
N CYS A 63 -0.74 18.79 -21.32
CA CYS A 63 -1.52 19.46 -22.37
C CYS A 63 -0.58 20.22 -23.33
N GLY A 64 0.42 20.96 -22.82
CA GLY A 64 1.35 21.75 -23.62
C GLY A 64 2.01 20.95 -24.75
N VAL A 65 2.57 19.77 -24.42
CA VAL A 65 3.17 18.84 -25.39
C VAL A 65 2.14 18.31 -26.40
N ALA A 66 0.92 18.00 -25.96
CA ALA A 66 -0.13 17.46 -26.84
C ALA A 66 -0.66 18.52 -27.83
N LEU A 67 -0.89 19.76 -27.38
CA LEU A 67 -1.38 20.86 -28.23
C LEU A 67 -0.32 21.31 -29.26
N ALA A 68 0.96 21.22 -28.91
CA ALA A 68 2.08 21.52 -29.80
C ALA A 68 2.25 20.50 -30.96
N ALA A 69 1.41 19.46 -31.07
CA ALA A 69 1.40 18.49 -32.16
C ALA A 69 1.13 19.08 -33.56
N GLY A 70 0.60 20.31 -33.65
CA GLY A 70 0.31 20.98 -34.93
C GLY A 70 1.53 21.16 -35.84
N GLY A 71 2.72 21.36 -35.26
CA GLY A 71 3.98 21.51 -36.00
C GLY A 71 4.35 20.27 -36.81
N PHE A 72 4.62 19.14 -36.14
CA PHE A 72 5.03 17.90 -36.82
C PHE A 72 3.97 17.36 -37.76
N MET A 73 2.68 17.49 -37.42
CA MET A 73 1.58 17.10 -38.31
C MET A 73 1.56 17.92 -39.61
N THR A 74 1.90 19.21 -39.54
CA THR A 74 2.00 20.07 -40.73
C THR A 74 3.29 19.81 -41.51
N ALA A 75 4.42 19.56 -40.84
CA ALA A 75 5.68 19.16 -41.46
C ALA A 75 5.54 17.84 -42.23
N ALA A 76 4.96 16.82 -41.60
CA ALA A 76 4.64 15.54 -42.23
C ALA A 76 3.70 15.73 -43.43
N LEU A 77 2.65 16.55 -43.32
CA LEU A 77 1.71 16.82 -44.41
C LEU A 77 2.37 17.50 -45.62
N VAL A 78 3.24 18.50 -45.39
CA VAL A 78 3.82 19.34 -46.45
C VAL A 78 5.05 18.69 -47.07
N GLU A 79 6.01 18.24 -46.26
CA GLU A 79 7.35 17.85 -46.72
C GLU A 79 7.48 16.31 -46.90
N ILE A 80 6.83 15.48 -46.08
CA ILE A 80 6.83 14.00 -46.24
C ILE A 80 5.73 13.54 -47.21
N PHE A 81 4.46 13.88 -46.94
CA PHE A 81 3.32 13.54 -47.83
C PHE A 81 3.18 14.50 -49.03
N GLY A 82 4.14 15.41 -49.22
CA GLY A 82 4.28 16.25 -50.42
C GLY A 82 3.13 17.22 -50.69
N ARG A 83 2.24 17.49 -49.73
CA ARG A 83 1.04 18.35 -49.94
C ARG A 83 1.39 19.84 -49.88
N ARG A 84 2.26 20.26 -50.80
CA ARG A 84 2.83 21.62 -50.93
C ARG A 84 1.82 22.78 -50.91
N LYS A 85 0.52 22.54 -51.17
CA LYS A 85 -0.56 23.54 -50.99
C LYS A 85 -0.62 24.09 -49.55
N TYR A 86 -0.30 23.29 -48.55
CA TYR A 86 -0.36 23.70 -47.13
C TYR A 86 0.93 24.36 -46.61
N ARG A 87 1.94 24.57 -47.47
CA ARG A 87 3.20 25.24 -47.09
C ARG A 87 3.03 26.62 -46.42
N PRO A 88 2.01 27.46 -46.74
CA PRO A 88 1.70 28.68 -46.00
C PRO A 88 1.50 28.47 -44.48
N LEU A 89 0.98 27.32 -44.06
CA LEU A 89 0.68 27.00 -42.66
C LEU A 89 1.87 26.42 -41.89
N LEU A 90 2.98 26.07 -42.58
CA LEU A 90 4.09 25.34 -41.98
C LEU A 90 4.89 26.19 -40.97
N ARG A 91 5.32 27.40 -41.36
CA ARG A 91 6.10 28.29 -40.46
C ARG A 91 5.31 28.72 -39.21
N PRO A 92 4.02 29.09 -39.30
CA PRO A 92 3.20 29.37 -38.10
C PRO A 92 3.06 28.14 -37.18
N ALA A 93 2.72 26.96 -37.73
CA ALA A 93 2.58 25.73 -36.95
C ALA A 93 3.89 25.29 -36.26
N LEU A 94 5.05 25.46 -36.92
CA LEU A 94 6.36 25.20 -36.35
C LEU A 94 6.73 26.21 -35.25
N LEU A 95 6.36 27.49 -35.39
CA LEU A 95 6.51 28.49 -34.33
C LEU A 95 5.69 28.11 -33.08
N THR A 96 4.43 27.72 -33.27
CA THR A 96 3.55 27.27 -32.16
C THR A 96 4.10 26.02 -31.48
N ALA A 97 4.63 25.06 -32.24
CA ALA A 97 5.33 23.92 -31.68
C ALA A 97 6.58 24.34 -30.88
N PHE A 98 7.50 25.09 -31.48
CA PHE A 98 8.72 25.57 -30.83
C PHE A 98 8.43 26.29 -29.50
N LEU A 99 7.49 27.23 -29.49
CA LEU A 99 7.10 27.94 -28.27
C LEU A 99 6.43 27.01 -27.24
N GLY A 100 5.63 26.04 -27.68
CA GLY A 100 5.03 25.03 -26.81
C GLY A 100 6.09 24.22 -26.05
N TYR A 101 7.03 23.60 -26.75
CA TYR A 101 8.08 22.77 -26.09
C TYR A 101 9.07 23.61 -25.28
N LEU A 102 9.40 24.83 -25.72
CA LEU A 102 10.24 25.75 -24.96
C LEU A 102 9.59 26.11 -23.61
N TRP A 103 8.29 26.47 -23.62
CA TRP A 103 7.58 26.83 -22.40
C TRP A 103 7.20 25.64 -21.52
N VAL A 104 6.98 24.43 -22.09
CA VAL A 104 6.94 23.16 -21.33
C VAL A 104 8.23 22.94 -20.55
N ALA A 105 9.39 23.11 -21.19
CA ALA A 105 10.70 22.91 -20.54
C ALA A 105 10.95 23.96 -19.43
N ILE A 106 10.49 25.20 -19.61
CA ILE A 106 10.57 26.25 -18.58
C ILE A 106 9.58 25.97 -17.43
N ALA A 107 8.34 25.56 -17.71
CA ALA A 107 7.36 25.17 -16.68
C ALA A 107 7.88 24.00 -15.83
N LEU A 108 8.53 23.01 -16.45
CA LEU A 108 9.17 21.89 -15.73
C LEU A 108 10.28 22.36 -14.77
N ALA A 109 10.98 23.46 -15.05
CA ALA A 109 11.92 24.06 -14.10
C ALA A 109 11.23 24.75 -12.91
N PHE A 110 9.98 25.23 -13.08
CA PHE A 110 9.13 25.70 -11.99
C PHE A 110 8.46 24.54 -11.20
N ASP A 111 8.42 23.33 -11.74
CA ASP A 111 7.97 22.13 -11.02
C ASP A 111 9.11 21.46 -10.21
N LEU A 112 10.24 21.16 -10.85
CA LEU A 112 11.36 20.41 -10.26
C LEU A 112 11.99 21.09 -9.03
N GLY A 113 11.86 20.51 -7.84
CA GLY A 113 12.33 21.07 -6.57
C GLY A 113 13.84 21.33 -6.43
N ARG A 114 14.67 20.83 -7.37
CA ARG A 114 16.10 21.17 -7.52
C ARG A 114 16.40 21.62 -8.96
N TYR A 115 15.67 22.62 -9.43
CA TYR A 115 15.66 23.11 -10.82
C TYR A 115 17.05 23.36 -11.43
N TRP A 116 18.03 23.82 -10.65
CA TRP A 116 19.42 24.02 -11.10
C TRP A 116 20.16 22.74 -11.51
N ASN A 117 19.63 21.55 -11.17
CA ASN A 117 20.15 20.25 -11.59
C ASN A 117 19.41 19.64 -12.79
N ILE A 118 18.48 20.36 -13.44
CA ILE A 118 17.67 19.85 -14.58
C ILE A 118 18.50 19.29 -15.74
N TRP A 119 19.75 19.75 -15.89
CA TRP A 119 20.69 19.28 -16.92
C TRP A 119 21.37 17.93 -16.59
N ARG A 120 21.38 17.48 -15.33
CA ARG A 120 22.11 16.26 -14.92
C ARG A 120 21.73 14.99 -15.69
N PRO A 121 20.45 14.73 -16.02
CA PRO A 121 20.04 13.55 -16.79
C PRO A 121 20.66 13.48 -18.20
N ILE A 122 21.20 14.57 -18.75
CA ILE A 122 21.91 14.57 -20.04
C ILE A 122 23.23 13.78 -19.96
N PHE A 123 23.83 13.68 -18.77
CA PHE A 123 25.13 13.02 -18.54
C PHE A 123 25.07 11.85 -17.55
N HIS A 124 24.05 11.79 -16.69
CA HIS A 124 23.89 10.78 -15.65
C HIS A 124 22.57 10.04 -15.90
N TRP A 125 22.63 8.96 -16.66
CA TRP A 125 21.45 8.30 -17.23
C TRP A 125 20.85 7.25 -16.29
N GLN A 126 19.51 7.13 -16.29
CA GLN A 126 18.79 6.02 -15.66
C GLN A 126 17.81 5.44 -16.68
N GLY A 127 18.28 4.45 -17.45
CA GLY A 127 17.54 3.87 -18.58
C GLY A 127 16.21 3.21 -18.21
N ASN A 128 16.01 2.84 -16.93
CA ASN A 128 14.74 2.27 -16.45
C ASN A 128 13.69 3.33 -16.09
N SER A 129 14.00 4.63 -16.22
CA SER A 129 13.07 5.73 -15.88
C SER A 129 12.37 6.29 -17.12
N VAL A 130 11.04 6.17 -17.14
CA VAL A 130 10.17 6.81 -18.14
C VAL A 130 10.36 8.33 -18.16
N LEU A 131 10.68 8.94 -17.01
CA LEU A 131 10.95 10.38 -16.93
C LEU A 131 12.28 10.78 -17.59
N PHE A 132 13.28 9.89 -17.60
CA PHE A 132 14.51 10.06 -18.38
C PHE A 132 14.24 9.95 -19.89
N GLU A 133 13.44 8.96 -20.31
CA GLU A 133 13.00 8.82 -21.72
C GLU A 133 12.28 10.08 -22.21
N VAL A 134 11.27 10.55 -21.47
CA VAL A 134 10.52 11.78 -21.77
C VAL A 134 11.44 13.00 -21.80
N GLY A 135 12.31 13.17 -20.79
CA GLY A 135 13.23 14.32 -20.72
C GLY A 135 14.20 14.38 -21.90
N MET A 136 14.80 13.23 -22.27
CA MET A 136 15.72 13.15 -23.40
C MET A 136 15.00 13.34 -24.74
N CYS A 137 13.82 12.77 -24.93
CA CYS A 137 13.05 12.94 -26.18
C CYS A 137 12.55 14.39 -26.36
N VAL A 138 12.08 15.04 -25.29
CA VAL A 138 11.71 16.47 -25.30
C VAL A 138 12.93 17.35 -25.58
N THR A 139 14.09 17.05 -24.99
CA THR A 139 15.35 17.78 -25.25
C THR A 139 15.78 17.63 -26.71
N ALA A 140 15.80 16.41 -27.25
CA ALA A 140 16.14 16.15 -28.64
C ALA A 140 15.17 16.83 -29.62
N TYR A 141 13.87 16.78 -29.35
CA TYR A 141 12.87 17.41 -30.21
C TYR A 141 12.87 18.94 -30.13
N LEU A 142 13.20 19.54 -28.98
CA LEU A 142 13.41 21.00 -28.88
C LEU A 142 14.63 21.45 -29.68
N ILE A 143 15.70 20.64 -29.75
CA ILE A 143 16.83 20.87 -30.66
C ILE A 143 16.37 20.80 -32.12
N VAL A 144 15.56 19.81 -32.49
CA VAL A 144 14.99 19.70 -33.85
C VAL A 144 14.16 20.93 -34.22
N LEU A 145 13.21 21.33 -33.37
CA LEU A 145 12.38 22.52 -33.58
C LEU A 145 13.23 23.80 -33.66
N SER A 146 14.32 23.90 -32.91
CA SER A 146 15.26 25.02 -33.00
C SER A 146 15.95 25.07 -34.37
N VAL A 147 16.37 23.93 -34.90
CA VAL A 147 16.97 23.82 -36.25
C VAL A 147 15.93 24.12 -37.33
N GLU A 148 14.72 23.56 -37.25
CA GLU A 148 13.63 23.79 -38.21
C GLU A 148 13.14 25.25 -38.24
N MET A 149 13.15 25.94 -37.09
CA MET A 149 12.76 27.35 -37.00
C MET A 149 13.87 28.32 -37.46
N SER A 150 15.14 27.90 -37.38
CA SER A 150 16.29 28.76 -37.67
C SER A 150 16.30 29.44 -39.07
N PRO A 151 15.82 28.84 -40.18
CA PRO A 151 15.78 29.54 -41.47
C PRO A 151 14.89 30.78 -41.47
N ALA A 152 13.76 30.77 -40.76
CA ALA A 152 12.86 31.93 -40.67
C ALA A 152 13.50 33.08 -39.86
N ILE A 153 14.31 32.73 -38.85
CA ILE A 153 15.08 33.69 -38.05
C ILE A 153 16.22 34.28 -38.90
N LEU A 154 17.01 33.43 -39.55
CA LEU A 154 18.16 33.84 -40.37
C LEU A 154 17.74 34.68 -41.58
N GLU A 155 16.64 34.33 -42.27
CA GLU A 155 16.05 35.16 -43.33
C GLU A 155 15.66 36.55 -42.80
N GLY A 156 14.97 36.63 -41.65
CA GLY A 156 14.57 37.92 -41.07
C GLY A 156 15.74 38.79 -40.57
N LEU A 157 16.86 38.17 -40.15
CA LEU A 157 18.11 38.88 -39.85
C LEU A 157 18.77 39.42 -41.13
N LYS A 158 18.77 38.67 -42.23
CA LYS A 158 19.25 39.18 -43.53
C LYS A 158 18.38 40.32 -44.07
N ASP A 159 17.07 40.22 -43.92
CA ASP A 159 16.14 41.31 -44.24
C ASP A 159 16.51 42.60 -43.45
N ARG A 160 16.76 42.50 -42.13
CA ARG A 160 17.22 43.61 -41.27
C ARG A 160 18.48 44.29 -41.78
N ILE A 161 19.48 43.51 -42.24
CA ILE A 161 20.75 44.03 -42.77
C ILE A 161 20.51 44.77 -44.09
N ARG A 162 19.77 44.15 -45.03
CA ARG A 162 19.42 44.74 -46.33
C ARG A 162 18.63 46.04 -46.17
N ASP A 163 17.62 46.02 -45.32
CA ASP A 163 16.64 47.11 -45.16
C ASP A 163 17.13 48.22 -44.20
N ARG A 164 18.39 48.11 -43.71
CA ARG A 164 19.09 49.07 -42.85
C ARG A 164 18.35 49.47 -41.56
N GLU A 165 17.64 48.52 -40.98
CA GLU A 165 16.88 48.73 -39.75
C GLU A 165 17.77 48.92 -38.51
N TRP A 166 17.18 49.35 -37.39
CA TRP A 166 17.90 49.53 -36.12
C TRP A 166 18.63 48.24 -35.70
N GLY A 167 19.94 48.35 -35.46
CA GLY A 167 20.87 47.24 -35.20
C GLY A 167 21.65 46.73 -36.43
N ALA A 168 21.31 47.12 -37.66
CA ALA A 168 21.95 46.61 -38.88
C ALA A 168 23.48 46.80 -38.91
N GLY A 169 24.01 47.92 -38.40
CA GLY A 169 25.46 48.17 -38.34
C GLY A 169 26.25 47.25 -37.39
N PHE A 170 25.57 46.56 -36.46
CA PHE A 170 26.16 45.48 -35.68
C PHE A 170 26.00 44.14 -36.40
N LEU A 171 24.80 43.85 -36.90
CA LEU A 171 24.48 42.61 -37.62
C LEU A 171 25.34 42.40 -38.89
N ALA A 172 25.67 43.47 -39.61
CA ALA A 172 26.56 43.42 -40.78
C ALA A 172 27.96 42.85 -40.47
N ARG A 173 28.46 43.01 -39.24
CA ARG A 173 29.75 42.41 -38.81
C ARG A 173 29.70 40.89 -38.72
N VAL A 174 28.51 40.30 -38.62
CA VAL A 174 28.26 38.85 -38.52
C VAL A 174 27.48 38.29 -39.72
N GLU A 175 27.35 39.05 -40.81
CA GLU A 175 26.63 38.63 -42.03
C GLU A 175 27.25 37.37 -42.67
N LYS A 176 28.59 37.30 -42.77
CA LYS A 176 29.28 36.10 -43.28
C LYS A 176 28.99 34.85 -42.43
N PRO A 177 29.12 34.86 -41.09
CA PRO A 177 28.63 33.78 -40.23
C PRO A 177 27.16 33.40 -40.45
N ILE A 178 26.26 34.39 -40.57
CA ILE A 178 24.82 34.15 -40.83
C ILE A 178 24.61 33.40 -42.14
N ASP A 179 25.34 33.75 -43.20
CA ASP A 179 25.23 33.12 -44.52
C ASP A 179 25.81 31.70 -44.57
N VAL A 180 26.93 31.47 -43.91
CA VAL A 180 27.48 30.11 -43.74
C VAL A 180 26.50 29.23 -42.97
N LEU A 181 25.94 29.73 -41.85
CA LEU A 181 24.98 28.99 -41.03
C LEU A 181 23.68 28.69 -41.80
N HIS A 182 23.11 29.69 -42.48
CA HIS A 182 21.90 29.53 -43.30
C HIS A 182 22.10 28.52 -44.44
N SER A 183 23.30 28.48 -45.04
CA SER A 183 23.65 27.50 -46.08
C SER A 183 23.80 26.09 -45.48
N ALA A 184 24.48 25.95 -44.35
CA ALA A 184 24.67 24.68 -43.65
C ALA A 184 23.33 24.07 -43.16
N VAL A 185 22.47 24.89 -42.53
CA VAL A 185 21.13 24.46 -42.07
C VAL A 185 20.32 23.86 -43.21
N LYS A 186 20.33 24.49 -44.40
CA LYS A 186 19.57 24.00 -45.57
C LYS A 186 20.01 22.61 -46.07
N ILE A 187 21.25 22.20 -45.80
CA ILE A 187 21.76 20.86 -46.17
C ILE A 187 21.26 19.81 -45.17
N ILE A 188 21.27 20.11 -43.87
CA ILE A 188 20.89 19.16 -42.81
C ILE A 188 19.37 19.11 -42.55
N LEU A 189 18.62 20.16 -42.88
CA LEU A 189 17.20 20.31 -42.57
C LEU A 189 16.31 19.09 -42.94
N PRO A 190 16.49 18.39 -44.09
CA PRO A 190 15.68 17.20 -44.40
C PRO A 190 15.83 16.06 -43.39
N ILE A 191 17.03 15.88 -42.81
CA ILE A 191 17.29 14.87 -41.78
C ILE A 191 16.55 15.25 -40.49
N PHE A 192 16.60 16.54 -40.12
CA PHE A 192 15.91 17.07 -38.94
C PHE A 192 14.39 16.96 -39.05
N ILE A 193 13.78 17.25 -40.21
CA ILE A 193 12.33 17.08 -40.43
C ILE A 193 11.88 15.63 -40.23
N VAL A 194 12.63 14.65 -40.76
CA VAL A 194 12.32 13.22 -40.57
C VAL A 194 12.49 12.82 -39.10
N ALA A 195 13.58 13.23 -38.46
CA ALA A 195 13.81 13.00 -37.03
C ALA A 195 12.71 13.63 -36.16
N GLY A 196 12.25 14.83 -36.49
CA GLY A 196 11.19 15.55 -35.77
C GLY A 196 9.86 14.81 -35.76
N VAL A 197 9.45 14.26 -36.91
CA VAL A 197 8.21 13.47 -37.02
C VAL A 197 8.33 12.13 -36.26
N VAL A 198 9.51 11.48 -36.26
CA VAL A 198 9.74 10.23 -35.51
C VAL A 198 9.76 10.48 -34.00
N LEU A 199 10.56 11.46 -33.53
CA LEU A 199 10.65 11.83 -32.11
C LEU A 199 9.31 12.34 -31.56
N SER A 200 8.52 13.04 -32.38
CA SER A 200 7.14 13.43 -32.05
C SER A 200 6.25 12.23 -31.72
N CYS A 201 6.32 11.17 -32.51
CA CYS A 201 5.56 9.95 -32.23
C CYS A 201 6.05 9.26 -30.95
N MET A 202 7.36 9.30 -30.66
CA MET A 202 7.93 8.72 -29.45
C MET A 202 7.43 9.44 -28.19
N HIS A 203 7.76 10.73 -27.96
CA HIS A 203 7.46 11.35 -26.66
C HIS A 203 5.95 11.50 -26.37
N GLN A 204 5.09 11.58 -27.39
CA GLN A 204 3.63 11.56 -27.17
C GLN A 204 3.19 10.21 -26.62
N SER A 205 3.82 9.12 -27.05
CA SER A 205 3.63 7.78 -26.49
C SER A 205 4.22 7.69 -25.07
N SER A 206 5.48 8.12 -24.88
CA SER A 206 6.20 8.04 -23.59
C SER A 206 5.51 8.81 -22.46
N LEU A 207 4.84 9.94 -22.75
CA LEU A 207 4.01 10.66 -21.77
C LEU A 207 2.83 9.82 -21.26
N GLY A 208 2.25 8.95 -22.10
CA GLY A 208 1.21 8.01 -21.67
C GLY A 208 1.76 6.90 -20.78
N THR A 209 3.03 6.52 -20.95
CA THR A 209 3.71 5.51 -20.13
C THR A 209 3.88 5.96 -18.67
N LEU A 210 3.91 7.28 -18.40
CA LEU A 210 4.14 7.83 -17.05
C LEU A 210 3.16 7.33 -15.98
N LEU A 211 1.91 6.98 -16.34
CA LEU A 211 0.94 6.38 -15.40
C LEU A 211 0.75 4.87 -15.57
N VAL A 212 1.32 4.24 -16.60
CA VAL A 212 1.34 2.77 -16.72
C VAL A 212 2.14 2.15 -15.57
N ILE A 213 3.17 2.85 -15.08
CA ILE A 213 3.97 2.48 -13.90
C ILE A 213 3.26 2.73 -12.55
N ALA A 214 2.05 3.31 -12.54
CA ALA A 214 1.32 3.68 -11.33
C ALA A 214 -0.05 2.95 -11.16
N PRO A 215 -0.15 1.63 -11.40
CA PRO A 215 -1.44 0.90 -11.46
C PRO A 215 -2.27 0.95 -10.18
N THR A 216 -1.62 1.12 -9.03
CA THR A 216 -2.26 1.21 -7.71
C THR A 216 -2.63 2.64 -7.30
N LYS A 217 -2.29 3.64 -8.12
CA LYS A 217 -2.60 5.07 -7.90
C LYS A 217 -3.49 5.67 -8.99
N THR A 218 -3.85 4.93 -10.03
CA THR A 218 -4.66 5.43 -11.15
C THR A 218 -5.99 4.71 -11.25
N SER A 219 -7.08 5.48 -11.29
CA SER A 219 -8.46 5.00 -11.34
C SER A 219 -8.71 4.06 -12.54
N PRO A 220 -9.46 2.95 -12.37
CA PRO A 220 -9.84 2.04 -13.46
C PRO A 220 -10.54 2.70 -14.65
N LEU A 221 -11.13 3.90 -14.49
CA LEU A 221 -11.73 4.67 -15.58
C LEU A 221 -10.70 5.06 -16.66
N TRP A 222 -9.46 5.39 -16.28
CA TRP A 222 -8.40 5.81 -17.21
C TRP A 222 -7.18 4.89 -17.26
N TYR A 223 -6.92 4.08 -16.21
CA TYR A 223 -5.79 3.15 -16.24
C TYR A 223 -5.97 2.05 -17.29
N THR A 224 -5.05 1.98 -18.26
CA THR A 224 -4.92 0.88 -19.20
C THR A 224 -3.48 0.75 -19.71
N PRO A 225 -2.95 -0.46 -19.96
CA PRO A 225 -1.62 -0.64 -20.54
C PRO A 225 -1.43 0.04 -21.91
N ILE A 226 -2.52 0.34 -22.64
CA ILE A 226 -2.46 1.04 -23.94
C ILE A 226 -2.50 2.57 -23.84
N LEU A 227 -2.36 3.16 -22.65
CA LEU A 227 -2.24 4.61 -22.44
C LEU A 227 -1.25 5.31 -23.40
N PRO A 228 -0.06 4.75 -23.72
CA PRO A 228 0.86 5.34 -24.69
C PRO A 228 0.23 5.51 -26.10
N VAL A 229 -0.50 4.49 -26.56
CA VAL A 229 -1.21 4.50 -27.85
C VAL A 229 -2.36 5.50 -27.83
N LEU A 230 -3.13 5.56 -26.75
CA LEU A 230 -4.22 6.54 -26.59
C LEU A 230 -3.69 7.98 -26.59
N PHE A 231 -2.55 8.23 -25.93
CA PHE A 231 -1.92 9.55 -25.91
C PHE A 231 -1.42 9.97 -27.30
N LEU A 232 -0.74 9.09 -28.02
CA LEU A 232 -0.32 9.33 -29.40
C LEU A 232 -1.52 9.60 -30.34
N LEU A 233 -2.56 8.77 -30.28
CA LEU A 233 -3.77 8.98 -31.09
C LEU A 233 -4.47 10.31 -30.77
N SER A 234 -4.54 10.72 -29.50
CA SER A 234 -5.10 12.03 -29.12
C SER A 234 -4.25 13.22 -29.60
N ALA A 235 -2.91 13.07 -29.64
CA ALA A 235 -2.02 14.09 -30.17
C ALA A 235 -2.18 14.27 -31.70
N LEU A 236 -2.26 13.16 -32.43
CA LEU A 236 -2.58 13.16 -33.87
C LEU A 236 -3.96 13.76 -34.15
N MET A 237 -4.94 13.50 -33.26
CA MET A 237 -6.29 14.07 -33.35
C MET A 237 -6.32 15.60 -33.17
N VAL A 238 -5.53 16.17 -32.25
CA VAL A 238 -5.56 17.61 -31.94
C VAL A 238 -4.63 18.47 -32.79
N GLY A 239 -3.62 17.88 -33.46
CA GLY A 239 -2.63 18.63 -34.24
C GLY A 239 -3.23 19.58 -35.29
N PHE A 240 -4.05 19.07 -36.22
CA PHE A 240 -4.71 19.93 -37.21
C PHE A 240 -5.78 20.88 -36.63
N PRO A 241 -6.64 20.49 -35.66
CA PRO A 241 -7.45 21.43 -34.89
C PRO A 241 -6.68 22.64 -34.35
N MET A 242 -5.49 22.44 -33.78
CA MET A 242 -4.69 23.53 -33.23
C MET A 242 -4.19 24.49 -34.31
N VAL A 243 -3.72 23.98 -35.45
CA VAL A 243 -3.29 24.80 -36.61
C VAL A 243 -4.45 25.64 -37.16
N ILE A 244 -5.67 25.09 -37.17
CA ILE A 244 -6.87 25.84 -37.57
C ILE A 244 -7.23 26.92 -36.54
N LEU A 245 -7.17 26.59 -35.23
CA LEU A 245 -7.44 27.55 -34.16
C LEU A 245 -6.46 28.73 -34.21
N GLU A 246 -5.16 28.43 -34.28
CA GLU A 246 -4.07 29.40 -34.44
C GLU A 246 -4.28 30.29 -35.66
N SER A 247 -4.55 29.68 -36.83
CA SER A 247 -4.81 30.40 -38.08
C SER A 247 -5.99 31.37 -37.95
N ILE A 248 -7.11 30.94 -37.36
CA ILE A 248 -8.28 31.82 -37.18
C ILE A 248 -7.96 32.95 -36.19
N TYR A 249 -7.30 32.64 -35.07
CA TYR A 249 -6.97 33.63 -34.03
C TYR A 249 -5.94 34.66 -34.50
N ALA A 250 -4.91 34.23 -35.23
CA ALA A 250 -3.94 35.11 -35.87
C ALA A 250 -4.62 36.02 -36.91
N ASN A 251 -5.53 35.49 -37.72
CA ASN A 251 -6.27 36.30 -38.70
C ASN A 251 -7.17 37.35 -38.02
N ILE A 252 -7.81 37.03 -36.88
CA ILE A 252 -8.58 37.99 -36.08
C ILE A 252 -7.66 39.07 -35.46
N SER A 253 -6.60 38.67 -34.77
CA SER A 253 -5.67 39.58 -34.08
C SER A 253 -4.96 40.53 -35.06
N PHE A 254 -4.43 40.00 -36.15
CA PHE A 254 -3.71 40.78 -37.17
C PHE A 254 -4.64 41.41 -38.20
N GLY A 255 -5.94 41.12 -38.22
CA GLY A 255 -6.93 41.73 -39.12
C GLY A 255 -6.75 41.31 -40.58
N ARG A 256 -6.43 40.04 -40.82
CA ARG A 256 -6.14 39.45 -42.14
C ARG A 256 -7.36 38.71 -42.70
N LYS A 257 -7.39 38.49 -44.02
CA LYS A 257 -8.37 37.56 -44.64
C LYS A 257 -8.13 36.14 -44.11
N ALA A 258 -9.18 35.49 -43.60
CA ALA A 258 -9.09 34.10 -43.17
C ALA A 258 -8.84 33.16 -44.36
N GLU A 259 -7.88 32.26 -44.24
CA GLU A 259 -7.39 31.36 -45.30
C GLU A 259 -8.29 30.12 -45.49
N MET A 260 -9.62 30.32 -45.54
CA MET A 260 -10.62 29.23 -45.60
C MET A 260 -10.43 28.28 -46.80
N GLU A 261 -9.78 28.76 -47.87
CA GLU A 261 -9.36 27.98 -49.04
C GLU A 261 -8.29 26.90 -48.73
N LEU A 262 -7.60 27.02 -47.58
CA LEU A 262 -6.72 26.03 -46.97
C LEU A 262 -7.41 25.32 -45.79
N LEU A 263 -8.14 26.05 -44.95
CA LEU A 263 -8.73 25.50 -43.72
C LEU A 263 -9.92 24.56 -43.96
N GLU A 264 -10.81 24.80 -44.95
CA GLU A 264 -11.95 23.89 -45.23
C GLU A 264 -11.49 22.51 -45.77
N PRO A 265 -10.51 22.44 -46.70
CA PRO A 265 -9.87 21.18 -47.06
C PRO A 265 -9.14 20.48 -45.90
N LEU A 266 -8.40 21.23 -45.06
CA LEU A 266 -7.67 20.66 -43.93
C LEU A 266 -8.63 20.06 -42.88
N ALA A 267 -9.69 20.78 -42.55
CA ALA A 267 -10.73 20.34 -41.61
C ALA A 267 -11.42 19.04 -42.04
N ARG A 268 -11.45 18.74 -43.35
CA ARG A 268 -12.01 17.50 -43.91
C ARG A 268 -11.20 16.26 -43.54
N CYS A 269 -9.92 16.41 -43.21
CA CYS A 269 -9.03 15.32 -42.81
C CYS A 269 -9.11 14.97 -41.31
N ILE A 270 -9.83 15.75 -40.49
CA ILE A 270 -9.85 15.60 -39.02
C ILE A 270 -10.75 14.44 -38.54
N PRO A 271 -11.98 14.23 -39.05
CA PRO A 271 -12.87 13.17 -38.55
C PRO A 271 -12.29 11.74 -38.52
N PRO A 272 -11.44 11.31 -39.48
CA PRO A 272 -10.73 10.02 -39.38
C PRO A 272 -9.85 9.88 -38.14
N PHE A 273 -9.12 10.92 -37.71
CA PHE A 273 -8.30 10.87 -36.49
C PHE A 273 -9.17 10.81 -35.23
N ILE A 274 -10.27 11.57 -35.21
CA ILE A 274 -11.26 11.52 -34.11
C ILE A 274 -11.87 10.11 -34.00
N ALA A 275 -12.21 9.49 -35.13
CA ALA A 275 -12.71 8.11 -35.16
C ALA A 275 -11.65 7.10 -34.69
N ALA A 276 -10.38 7.24 -35.10
CA ALA A 276 -9.31 6.34 -34.68
C ALA A 276 -9.08 6.38 -33.16
N TYR A 277 -8.99 7.58 -32.57
CA TYR A 277 -8.89 7.74 -31.11
C TYR A 277 -10.15 7.21 -30.40
N GLY A 278 -11.34 7.63 -30.86
CA GLY A 278 -12.62 7.28 -30.23
C GLY A 278 -12.90 5.78 -30.22
N VAL A 279 -12.68 5.09 -31.35
CA VAL A 279 -12.87 3.63 -31.44
C VAL A 279 -11.94 2.88 -30.48
N VAL A 280 -10.66 3.25 -30.42
CA VAL A 280 -9.71 2.57 -29.50
C VAL A 280 -10.04 2.85 -28.04
N LYS A 281 -10.37 4.10 -27.68
CA LYS A 281 -10.78 4.50 -26.31
C LYS A 281 -12.07 3.80 -25.86
N ILE A 282 -13.08 3.71 -26.72
CA ILE A 282 -14.35 3.04 -26.42
C ILE A 282 -14.19 1.51 -26.36
N ALA A 283 -13.40 0.92 -27.27
CA ALA A 283 -13.13 -0.52 -27.26
C ALA A 283 -12.37 -0.95 -26.00
N ASP A 284 -11.36 -0.19 -25.56
CA ASP A 284 -10.63 -0.41 -24.31
C ASP A 284 -11.56 -0.39 -23.08
N LEU A 285 -12.42 0.64 -22.96
CA LEU A 285 -13.42 0.71 -21.90
C LEU A 285 -14.39 -0.48 -21.94
N PHE A 286 -14.85 -0.88 -23.13
CA PHE A 286 -15.75 -2.03 -23.29
C PHE A 286 -15.09 -3.37 -22.93
N VAL A 287 -13.81 -3.57 -23.29
CA VAL A 287 -13.04 -4.77 -22.92
C VAL A 287 -12.80 -4.81 -21.40
N ARG A 288 -12.46 -3.68 -20.79
CA ARG A 288 -12.13 -3.58 -19.36
C ARG A 288 -13.35 -3.45 -18.44
N ARG A 289 -14.58 -3.36 -18.97
CA ARG A 289 -15.84 -3.12 -18.23
C ARG A 289 -16.01 -3.90 -16.92
N HIS A 290 -15.58 -5.17 -16.87
CA HIS A 290 -15.66 -6.03 -15.67
C HIS A 290 -14.73 -5.61 -14.51
N ARG A 291 -13.91 -4.56 -14.70
CA ARG A 291 -13.02 -3.97 -13.70
C ARG A 291 -13.32 -2.48 -13.45
N ILE A 292 -14.42 -1.96 -14.00
CA ILE A 292 -14.78 -0.54 -13.93
C ILE A 292 -16.16 -0.42 -13.26
N ASP A 293 -16.18 0.14 -12.07
CA ASP A 293 -17.41 0.65 -11.46
C ASP A 293 -17.59 2.13 -11.87
N PHE A 294 -18.69 2.42 -12.56
CA PHE A 294 -19.05 3.77 -13.00
C PHE A 294 -19.82 4.57 -11.93
N LEU A 295 -20.35 3.90 -10.90
CA LEU A 295 -21.10 4.52 -9.81
C LEU A 295 -20.21 4.87 -8.60
N ALA A 296 -19.11 4.15 -8.39
CA ALA A 296 -18.16 4.39 -7.30
C ALA A 296 -17.56 5.83 -7.26
N TYR A 297 -17.46 6.50 -8.41
CA TYR A 297 -16.88 7.85 -8.52
C TYR A 297 -17.70 8.74 -9.47
N PRO A 298 -18.87 9.26 -9.06
CA PRO A 298 -19.82 9.91 -9.97
C PRO A 298 -19.23 11.14 -10.68
N GLY A 299 -18.46 11.99 -9.98
CA GLY A 299 -17.79 13.15 -10.59
C GLY A 299 -16.75 12.76 -11.65
N ALA A 300 -16.00 11.68 -11.42
CA ALA A 300 -15.03 11.14 -12.37
C ALA A 300 -15.73 10.55 -13.61
N THR A 301 -16.81 9.77 -13.40
CA THR A 301 -17.64 9.23 -14.48
C THR A 301 -18.29 10.33 -15.31
N VAL A 302 -18.79 11.42 -14.70
CA VAL A 302 -19.29 12.59 -15.42
C VAL A 302 -18.18 13.25 -16.23
N SER A 303 -16.97 13.41 -15.68
CA SER A 303 -15.85 13.97 -16.43
C SER A 303 -15.43 13.10 -17.64
N LEU A 304 -15.44 11.77 -17.49
CA LEU A 304 -15.21 10.83 -18.60
C LEU A 304 -16.32 10.91 -19.66
N ALA A 305 -17.58 11.06 -19.24
CA ALA A 305 -18.71 11.23 -20.16
C ALA A 305 -18.59 12.56 -20.95
N VAL A 306 -18.18 13.65 -20.31
CA VAL A 306 -17.92 14.95 -20.97
C VAL A 306 -16.71 14.84 -21.92
N GLU A 307 -15.60 14.21 -21.50
CA GLU A 307 -14.42 13.94 -22.33
C GLU A 307 -14.80 13.26 -23.64
N ILE A 308 -15.65 12.23 -23.60
CA ILE A 308 -16.08 11.47 -24.77
C ILE A 308 -17.15 12.23 -25.58
N LEU A 309 -18.24 12.66 -24.95
CA LEU A 309 -19.40 13.23 -25.67
C LEU A 309 -19.08 14.59 -26.29
N VAL A 310 -18.41 15.48 -25.53
CA VAL A 310 -18.07 16.84 -25.97
C VAL A 310 -16.76 16.84 -26.75
N GLY A 311 -15.76 16.06 -26.32
CA GLY A 311 -14.42 16.05 -26.92
C GLY A 311 -14.27 15.19 -28.18
N VAL A 312 -15.07 14.13 -28.34
CA VAL A 312 -14.95 13.17 -29.44
C VAL A 312 -16.22 13.13 -30.30
N VAL A 313 -17.38 12.84 -29.69
CA VAL A 313 -18.62 12.56 -30.44
C VAL A 313 -19.18 13.80 -31.14
N ALA A 314 -19.35 14.91 -30.42
CA ALA A 314 -19.85 16.16 -31.00
C ALA A 314 -18.98 16.69 -32.16
N PRO A 315 -17.65 16.88 -32.03
CA PRO A 315 -16.83 17.38 -33.12
C PRO A 315 -16.71 16.41 -34.30
N PHE A 316 -16.81 15.09 -34.10
CA PHE A 316 -16.85 14.12 -35.20
C PHE A 316 -18.03 14.39 -36.15
N PHE A 317 -19.24 14.59 -35.61
CA PHE A 317 -20.42 14.88 -36.43
C PHE A 317 -20.38 16.30 -37.01
N LEU A 318 -20.00 17.30 -36.22
CA LEU A 318 -19.89 18.69 -36.68
C LEU A 318 -18.90 18.82 -37.85
N LEU A 319 -17.68 18.30 -37.72
CA LEU A 319 -16.65 18.40 -38.75
C LEU A 319 -16.95 17.55 -40.01
N ARG A 320 -17.92 16.63 -39.97
CA ARG A 320 -18.45 15.97 -41.18
C ARG A 320 -19.38 16.87 -42.00
N SER A 321 -20.04 17.87 -41.39
CA SER A 321 -20.90 18.82 -42.11
C SER A 321 -20.11 19.77 -43.02
N THR A 322 -20.54 19.89 -44.28
CA THR A 322 -19.99 20.85 -45.25
C THR A 322 -20.26 22.31 -44.86
N ALA A 323 -21.40 22.58 -44.23
CA ALA A 323 -21.77 23.92 -43.75
C ALA A 323 -20.87 24.37 -42.59
N VAL A 324 -20.59 23.46 -41.65
CA VAL A 324 -19.67 23.72 -40.51
C VAL A 324 -18.27 24.06 -41.01
N ARG A 325 -17.67 23.20 -41.85
CA ARG A 325 -16.27 23.44 -42.32
C ARG A 325 -16.12 24.71 -43.17
N ARG A 326 -17.19 25.20 -43.81
CA ARG A 326 -17.18 26.44 -44.61
C ARG A 326 -17.41 27.71 -43.78
N SER A 327 -18.04 27.61 -42.60
CA SER A 327 -18.26 28.76 -41.72
C SER A 327 -17.11 28.89 -40.71
N MET A 328 -16.39 30.01 -40.77
CA MET A 328 -15.25 30.29 -39.87
C MET A 328 -15.63 30.17 -38.38
N GLY A 329 -16.84 30.60 -38.00
CA GLY A 329 -17.32 30.53 -36.61
C GLY A 329 -17.63 29.11 -36.15
N TRP A 330 -18.34 28.32 -36.97
CA TRP A 330 -18.64 26.91 -36.66
C TRP A 330 -17.40 26.03 -36.73
N LEU A 331 -16.46 26.31 -37.64
CA LEU A 331 -15.16 25.64 -37.70
C LEU A 331 -14.34 25.93 -36.43
N PHE A 332 -14.22 27.20 -36.02
CA PHE A 332 -13.56 27.61 -34.77
C PHE A 332 -14.15 26.87 -33.55
N PHE A 333 -15.48 26.86 -33.42
CA PHE A 333 -16.16 26.15 -32.34
C PHE A 333 -15.85 24.64 -32.36
N SER A 334 -15.96 24.01 -33.53
CA SER A 334 -15.75 22.56 -33.69
C SER A 334 -14.31 22.12 -33.39
N VAL A 335 -13.29 22.91 -33.77
CA VAL A 335 -11.90 22.59 -33.40
C VAL A 335 -11.61 22.87 -31.93
N SER A 336 -12.28 23.87 -31.34
CA SER A 336 -12.18 24.16 -29.90
C SER A 336 -12.72 23.01 -29.05
N LEU A 337 -13.76 22.30 -29.49
CA LEU A 337 -14.26 21.11 -28.80
C LEU A 337 -13.25 19.95 -28.79
N VAL A 338 -12.54 19.71 -29.90
CA VAL A 338 -11.48 18.66 -29.96
C VAL A 338 -10.32 19.02 -29.03
N ILE A 339 -9.92 20.30 -29.02
CA ILE A 339 -8.86 20.82 -28.14
C ILE A 339 -9.26 20.68 -26.67
N PHE A 340 -10.49 21.08 -26.31
CA PHE A 340 -11.05 20.89 -24.97
C PHE A 340 -11.08 19.41 -24.57
N GLY A 341 -11.48 18.51 -25.48
CA GLY A 341 -11.48 17.06 -25.24
C GLY A 341 -10.12 16.50 -24.87
N VAL A 342 -9.04 16.94 -25.54
CA VAL A 342 -7.68 16.49 -25.23
C VAL A 342 -7.14 17.14 -23.95
N ILE A 343 -7.44 18.41 -23.69
CA ILE A 343 -7.10 19.07 -22.41
C ILE A 343 -7.78 18.34 -21.24
N LEU A 344 -9.09 18.10 -21.34
CA LEU A 344 -9.85 17.39 -20.32
C LEU A 344 -9.35 15.95 -20.15
N ASN A 345 -8.99 15.25 -21.22
CA ASN A 345 -8.36 13.93 -21.13
C ASN A 345 -7.05 13.95 -20.32
N ARG A 346 -6.17 14.94 -20.50
CA ARG A 346 -4.91 15.02 -19.74
C ARG A 346 -5.15 15.37 -18.27
N ILE A 347 -6.02 16.34 -17.98
CA ILE A 347 -6.46 16.66 -16.62
C ILE A 347 -7.10 15.44 -15.94
N ASN A 348 -7.93 14.69 -16.68
CA ASN A 348 -8.57 13.47 -16.18
C ASN A 348 -7.56 12.35 -15.89
N VAL A 349 -6.57 12.15 -16.77
CA VAL A 349 -5.57 11.09 -16.57
C VAL A 349 -4.63 11.43 -15.40
N PHE A 350 -4.12 12.67 -15.32
CA PHE A 350 -3.11 13.05 -14.31
C PHE A 350 -3.66 13.54 -12.97
N LEU A 351 -4.89 14.07 -12.90
CA LEU A 351 -5.47 14.59 -11.65
C LEU A 351 -6.75 13.84 -11.24
N VAL A 352 -7.83 13.91 -12.03
CA VAL A 352 -9.14 13.35 -11.62
C VAL A 352 -9.09 11.83 -11.43
N GLY A 353 -8.25 11.16 -12.23
CA GLY A 353 -7.97 9.74 -12.16
C GLY A 353 -6.77 9.37 -11.29
N TYR A 354 -6.05 10.32 -10.66
CA TYR A 354 -4.94 10.01 -9.75
C TYR A 354 -5.44 10.01 -8.30
N THR A 355 -5.46 8.82 -7.70
CA THR A 355 -5.98 8.56 -6.35
C THR A 355 -4.88 7.85 -5.55
N PRO A 356 -3.99 8.58 -4.85
CA PRO A 356 -2.91 7.97 -4.09
C PRO A 356 -3.48 7.23 -2.86
N PRO A 357 -2.87 6.09 -2.46
CA PRO A 357 -3.21 5.47 -1.18
C PRO A 357 -2.88 6.44 -0.04
N TYR A 358 -3.69 6.41 1.01
CA TYR A 358 -3.56 7.27 2.20
C TYR A 358 -3.76 8.78 1.95
N LEU A 359 -4.56 9.15 0.94
CA LEU A 359 -5.06 10.51 0.71
C LEU A 359 -5.79 11.06 1.96
N THR A 360 -5.29 12.15 2.56
CA THR A 360 -5.91 12.81 3.73
C THR A 360 -6.59 14.13 3.40
N ARG A 361 -6.25 14.76 2.27
CA ARG A 361 -6.92 15.94 1.70
C ARG A 361 -6.92 15.82 0.17
N PRO A 362 -8.01 16.17 -0.54
CA PRO A 362 -8.00 16.19 -1.99
C PRO A 362 -7.09 17.33 -2.51
N TYR A 363 -6.28 17.06 -3.53
CA TYR A 363 -5.51 18.11 -4.19
C TYR A 363 -6.42 19.06 -4.98
N PHE A 364 -6.13 20.36 -4.89
CA PHE A 364 -6.77 21.42 -5.65
C PHE A 364 -5.73 22.52 -5.88
N PRO A 365 -5.55 23.04 -7.12
CA PRO A 365 -4.48 23.98 -7.43
C PRO A 365 -4.61 25.30 -6.67
N SER A 366 -3.50 25.81 -6.15
CA SER A 366 -3.45 27.11 -5.49
C SER A 366 -3.67 28.28 -6.47
N VAL A 367 -3.90 29.48 -5.93
CA VAL A 367 -3.91 30.71 -6.73
C VAL A 367 -2.56 30.95 -7.43
N GLY A 368 -1.44 30.59 -6.78
CA GLY A 368 -0.10 30.71 -7.34
C GLY A 368 0.16 29.72 -8.49
N GLU A 369 -0.34 28.49 -8.36
CA GLU A 369 -0.29 27.49 -9.43
C GLU A 369 -1.07 27.95 -10.67
N LEU A 370 -2.32 28.38 -10.47
CA LEU A 370 -3.19 28.91 -11.53
C LEU A 370 -2.59 30.17 -12.18
N ALA A 371 -2.04 31.09 -11.39
CA ALA A 371 -1.40 32.30 -11.90
C ALA A 371 -0.16 31.97 -12.76
N MET A 372 0.65 30.99 -12.35
CA MET A 372 1.79 30.52 -13.15
C MET A 372 1.33 29.92 -14.48
N THR A 373 0.37 28.98 -14.49
CA THR A 373 -0.19 28.40 -15.72
C THR A 373 -0.71 29.49 -16.68
N VAL A 374 -1.43 30.49 -16.15
CA VAL A 374 -1.90 31.64 -16.95
C VAL A 374 -0.75 32.50 -17.48
N ALA A 375 0.34 32.69 -16.72
CA ALA A 375 1.54 33.38 -17.18
C ALA A 375 2.32 32.60 -18.26
N ILE A 376 2.42 31.27 -18.16
CA ILE A 376 3.02 30.40 -19.18
C ILE A 376 2.25 30.51 -20.51
N VAL A 377 0.93 30.34 -20.48
CA VAL A 377 0.08 30.53 -21.68
C VAL A 377 0.17 31.96 -22.22
N SER A 378 0.18 32.97 -21.35
CA SER A 378 0.33 34.36 -21.76
C SER A 378 1.70 34.63 -22.42
N SER A 379 2.75 33.99 -21.93
CA SER A 379 4.11 34.08 -22.48
C SER A 379 4.20 33.45 -23.86
N ILE A 380 3.58 32.29 -24.09
CA ILE A 380 3.48 31.67 -25.43
C ILE A 380 2.83 32.66 -26.41
N LEU A 381 1.69 33.26 -26.06
CA LEU A 381 0.98 34.22 -26.92
C LEU A 381 1.77 35.52 -27.15
N PHE A 382 2.47 36.02 -26.13
CA PHE A 382 3.32 37.20 -26.23
C PHE A 382 4.54 36.95 -27.13
N CYS A 383 5.27 35.86 -26.90
CA CYS A 383 6.41 35.44 -27.72
C CYS A 383 6.01 35.12 -29.16
N TYR A 384 4.84 34.52 -29.38
CA TYR A 384 4.30 34.31 -30.74
C TYR A 384 4.14 35.64 -31.46
N ARG A 385 3.48 36.63 -30.83
CA ARG A 385 3.32 37.98 -31.40
C ARG A 385 4.67 38.65 -31.66
N LEU A 386 5.61 38.55 -30.72
CA LEU A 386 6.96 39.12 -30.81
C LEU A 386 7.69 38.60 -32.06
N LEU A 387 7.65 37.29 -32.27
CA LEU A 387 8.36 36.64 -33.36
C LEU A 387 7.72 36.92 -34.72
N VAL A 388 6.38 36.91 -34.86
CA VAL A 388 5.72 37.27 -36.14
C VAL A 388 5.79 38.78 -36.47
N THR A 389 6.06 39.64 -35.49
CA THR A 389 6.35 41.07 -35.73
C THR A 389 7.77 41.28 -36.26
N PHE A 390 8.76 40.48 -35.84
CA PHE A 390 10.16 40.70 -36.21
C PHE A 390 10.72 39.77 -37.30
N PHE A 391 10.08 38.64 -37.60
CA PHE A 391 10.58 37.63 -38.55
C PHE A 391 9.53 37.24 -39.60
N PRO A 392 9.94 36.85 -40.84
CA PRO A 392 9.04 36.44 -41.91
C PRO A 392 8.46 35.03 -41.67
N ILE A 393 7.41 34.98 -40.85
CA ILE A 393 6.76 33.73 -40.40
C ILE A 393 5.39 33.55 -41.05
N LEU A 394 4.54 34.59 -41.07
CA LEU A 394 3.20 34.50 -41.65
C LEU A 394 3.24 34.53 -43.18
N PRO A 395 2.39 33.77 -43.90
CA PRO A 395 2.27 33.84 -45.35
C PRO A 395 1.77 35.22 -45.83
N GLY A 396 2.03 35.56 -47.09
CA GLY A 396 1.98 36.93 -47.63
C GLY A 396 0.72 37.74 -47.30
N TYR A 397 0.89 39.06 -47.24
CA TYR A 397 -0.17 40.00 -46.83
C TYR A 397 -1.07 40.39 -48.01
N VAL A 398 -2.31 39.94 -47.98
CA VAL A 398 -3.41 40.59 -48.70
C VAL A 398 -4.28 41.32 -47.67
N PRO A 399 -4.26 42.67 -47.61
CA PRO A 399 -5.16 43.40 -46.73
C PRO A 399 -6.60 43.17 -47.18
N ALA A 400 -7.50 42.88 -46.23
CA ALA A 400 -8.92 42.89 -46.52
C ALA A 400 -9.35 44.31 -46.88
N THR A 401 -9.96 44.51 -48.05
CA THR A 401 -10.43 45.84 -48.47
C THR A 401 -11.53 46.34 -47.55
N ALA A 402 -11.77 47.65 -47.49
CA ALA A 402 -12.86 48.22 -46.69
C ALA A 402 -14.22 47.61 -47.05
N ALA A 403 -14.45 47.30 -48.34
CA ALA A 403 -15.63 46.60 -48.83
C ALA A 403 -15.69 45.13 -48.35
N GLN A 404 -14.56 44.41 -48.29
CA GLN A 404 -14.52 43.06 -47.71
C GLN A 404 -14.73 43.07 -46.19
N LEU A 405 -14.22 44.08 -45.47
CA LEU A 405 -14.47 44.29 -44.04
C LEU A 405 -15.94 44.65 -43.76
N ALA A 406 -16.57 45.46 -44.62
CA ALA A 406 -18.00 45.73 -44.57
C ALA A 406 -18.82 44.45 -44.85
N ARG A 407 -18.49 43.73 -45.92
CA ARG A 407 -19.14 42.46 -46.28
C ARG A 407 -18.98 41.38 -45.22
N LEU A 408 -17.83 41.28 -44.55
CA LEU A 408 -17.64 40.37 -43.41
C LEU A 408 -18.45 40.79 -42.18
N ARG A 409 -18.70 42.09 -41.96
CA ARG A 409 -19.64 42.57 -40.92
C ARG A 409 -21.09 42.24 -41.29
N GLU A 410 -21.44 42.34 -42.57
CA GLU A 410 -22.78 42.07 -43.09
C GLU A 410 -23.10 40.57 -43.13
N GLU A 411 -22.18 39.74 -43.64
CA GLU A 411 -22.29 38.27 -43.62
C GLU A 411 -22.32 37.75 -42.17
N ARG A 412 -21.59 38.38 -41.24
CA ARG A 412 -21.71 38.10 -39.79
C ARG A 412 -23.10 38.42 -39.24
N ALA A 413 -23.71 39.53 -39.65
CA ALA A 413 -25.07 39.91 -39.27
C ALA A 413 -26.16 39.00 -39.88
N ARG A 414 -25.91 38.44 -41.07
CA ARG A 414 -26.82 37.50 -41.75
C ARG A 414 -26.68 36.05 -41.29
N THR A 415 -25.47 35.59 -40.95
CA THR A 415 -25.20 34.17 -40.61
C THR A 415 -25.39 33.82 -39.15
N VAL A 416 -25.30 34.80 -38.25
CA VAL A 416 -25.65 34.63 -36.84
C VAL A 416 -26.46 35.85 -36.40
N SER A 417 -27.76 35.65 -36.15
CA SER A 417 -28.59 36.73 -35.61
C SER A 417 -28.04 37.20 -34.25
N PRO A 418 -28.35 38.42 -33.78
CA PRO A 418 -27.98 38.84 -32.44
C PRO A 418 -28.47 37.83 -31.38
N LEU A 419 -29.69 37.32 -31.55
CA LEU A 419 -30.27 36.28 -30.71
C LEU A 419 -29.42 35.00 -30.69
N TRP A 420 -29.09 34.42 -31.85
CA TRP A 420 -28.26 33.19 -31.89
C TRP A 420 -26.82 33.44 -31.41
N THR A 421 -26.28 34.65 -31.58
CA THR A 421 -24.97 35.02 -31.04
C THR A 421 -25.02 35.05 -29.51
N TRP A 422 -26.10 35.61 -28.94
CA TRP A 422 -26.34 35.63 -27.50
C TRP A 422 -26.76 34.28 -26.93
N ILE A 423 -27.41 33.40 -27.70
CA ILE A 423 -27.71 32.02 -27.30
C ILE A 423 -26.42 31.18 -27.27
N ILE A 424 -25.56 31.25 -28.29
CA ILE A 424 -24.31 30.49 -28.31
C ILE A 424 -23.34 31.01 -27.23
N ARG A 425 -23.25 32.33 -27.04
CA ARG A 425 -22.50 32.93 -25.92
C ARG A 425 -23.11 32.60 -24.57
N GLY A 426 -24.44 32.69 -24.44
CA GLY A 426 -25.18 32.39 -23.22
C GLY A 426 -25.08 30.92 -22.83
N ALA A 427 -25.10 30.00 -23.78
CA ALA A 427 -24.84 28.58 -23.57
C ALA A 427 -23.38 28.32 -23.20
N ALA A 428 -22.40 28.93 -23.88
CA ALA A 428 -21.00 28.82 -23.51
C ALA A 428 -20.72 29.40 -22.11
N ILE A 429 -21.35 30.53 -21.77
CA ILE A 429 -21.29 31.14 -20.43
C ILE A 429 -22.04 30.28 -19.42
N ALA A 430 -23.19 29.70 -19.72
CA ALA A 430 -23.93 28.82 -18.81
C ALA A 430 -23.21 27.48 -18.58
N ILE A 431 -22.50 26.95 -19.58
CA ILE A 431 -21.62 25.79 -19.43
C ILE A 431 -20.39 26.16 -18.60
N LEU A 432 -19.78 27.33 -18.83
CA LEU A 432 -18.63 27.81 -18.06
C LEU A 432 -19.01 28.14 -16.60
N VAL A 433 -20.15 28.79 -16.38
CA VAL A 433 -20.70 29.12 -15.05
C VAL A 433 -21.23 27.88 -14.37
N GLY A 434 -21.82 26.92 -15.09
CA GLY A 434 -22.18 25.61 -14.55
C GLY A 434 -20.95 24.83 -14.10
N PHE A 435 -19.90 24.78 -14.93
CA PHE A 435 -18.60 24.21 -14.58
C PHE A 435 -17.98 24.91 -13.36
N VAL A 436 -17.91 26.26 -13.37
CA VAL A 436 -17.38 27.04 -12.25
C VAL A 436 -18.23 26.88 -10.99
N ALA A 437 -19.56 26.79 -11.07
CA ALA A 437 -20.42 26.57 -9.92
C ALA A 437 -20.25 25.14 -9.34
N THR A 438 -20.19 24.12 -10.20
CA THR A 438 -19.86 22.74 -9.75
C THR A 438 -18.47 22.68 -9.11
N TYR A 439 -17.49 23.35 -9.71
CA TYR A 439 -16.11 23.46 -9.21
C TYR A 439 -16.04 24.23 -7.88
N VAL A 440 -16.82 25.32 -7.72
CA VAL A 440 -16.92 26.10 -6.48
C VAL A 440 -17.62 25.30 -5.38
N VAL A 441 -18.71 24.59 -5.66
CA VAL A 441 -19.38 23.73 -4.66
C VAL A 441 -18.44 22.62 -4.16
N ILE A 442 -17.68 21.99 -5.06
CA ILE A 442 -16.66 20.99 -4.71
C ILE A 442 -15.51 21.65 -3.89
N HIS A 443 -15.09 22.86 -4.27
CA HIS A 443 -14.03 23.60 -3.59
C HIS A 443 -14.45 24.03 -2.17
N GLU A 444 -15.62 24.61 -2.00
CA GLU A 444 -16.14 25.05 -0.69
C GLU A 444 -16.26 23.88 0.29
N SER A 445 -16.71 22.69 -0.16
CA SER A 445 -16.72 21.50 0.69
C SER A 445 -15.32 21.11 1.17
N ALA A 446 -14.33 21.08 0.27
CA ALA A 446 -12.95 20.67 0.61
C ALA A 446 -12.22 21.69 1.50
N VAL A 447 -12.49 22.99 1.31
CA VAL A 447 -11.89 24.08 2.10
C VAL A 447 -12.51 24.17 3.49
N ALA A 448 -13.84 24.07 3.61
CA ALA A 448 -14.55 24.13 4.89
C ALA A 448 -14.19 22.97 5.83
N GLU A 449 -13.80 21.82 5.29
CA GLU A 449 -13.28 20.68 6.05
C GLU A 449 -11.83 20.91 6.50
N SER A 450 -10.96 21.36 5.60
CA SER A 450 -9.54 21.63 5.89
C SER A 450 -9.32 22.72 6.94
N ALA A 451 -10.15 23.77 6.96
CA ALA A 451 -10.04 24.87 7.92
C ALA A 451 -10.30 24.44 9.37
N ARG A 452 -11.24 23.51 9.59
CA ARG A 452 -11.58 22.99 10.93
C ARG A 452 -10.44 22.17 11.55
N THR A 453 -9.64 21.47 10.75
CA THR A 453 -8.48 20.71 11.25
C THR A 453 -7.38 21.61 11.83
N VAL A 454 -7.13 22.78 11.22
CA VAL A 454 -5.98 23.64 11.59
C VAL A 454 -6.20 24.31 12.95
N ALA A 455 -7.41 24.84 13.18
CA ALA A 455 -7.79 25.49 14.44
C ALA A 455 -7.88 24.53 15.66
N GLU A 456 -7.75 23.22 15.43
CA GLU A 456 -7.61 22.22 16.50
C GLU A 456 -6.12 22.01 16.85
N VAL A 457 -5.27 21.81 15.84
CA VAL A 457 -3.82 21.58 16.02
C VAL A 457 -3.16 22.77 16.72
N GLU A 458 -3.47 24.00 16.32
CA GLU A 458 -2.93 25.22 16.95
C GLU A 458 -3.27 25.34 18.44
N ARG A 459 -4.40 24.74 18.88
CA ARG A 459 -4.82 24.74 20.28
C ARG A 459 -4.09 23.68 21.10
N VAL A 460 -3.78 22.52 20.51
CA VAL A 460 -3.09 21.41 21.18
C VAL A 460 -1.62 21.72 21.45
N VAL A 461 -0.95 22.44 20.55
CA VAL A 461 0.48 22.85 20.67
C VAL A 461 0.74 23.76 21.89
N ALA A 462 -0.28 24.37 22.48
CA ALA A 462 -0.15 25.38 23.53
C ALA A 462 0.03 24.85 24.97
N MET A 463 0.10 23.53 25.21
CA MET A 463 0.13 22.94 26.57
C MET A 463 1.24 21.90 26.75
N ALA A 464 2.12 22.10 27.73
CA ALA A 464 3.28 21.23 28.01
C ALA A 464 3.26 20.59 29.42
N PRO A 465 3.49 19.26 29.55
CA PRO A 465 3.64 18.56 30.83
C PRO A 465 5.11 18.20 31.16
N THR A 466 5.35 17.67 32.38
CA THR A 466 6.69 17.38 32.93
C THR A 466 6.97 15.88 33.10
N HIS A 467 8.26 15.49 33.12
CA HIS A 467 8.74 14.11 33.25
C HIS A 467 9.55 13.85 34.54
N VAL A 468 9.58 12.58 34.96
CA VAL A 468 10.46 12.00 36.00
C VAL A 468 11.02 10.68 35.47
N ALA A 469 12.25 10.29 35.84
CA ALA A 469 12.96 9.13 35.32
C ALA A 469 13.55 8.22 36.42
N ALA A 470 13.92 6.98 36.06
CA ALA A 470 14.59 6.00 36.92
C ALA A 470 15.66 5.20 36.15
N ALA A 471 16.60 4.58 36.86
CA ALA A 471 17.89 4.08 36.31
C ALA A 471 18.08 2.55 36.38
N SER A 472 19.24 2.04 35.93
CA SER A 472 19.61 0.62 35.89
C SER A 472 21.05 0.32 36.38
N ALA A 473 21.37 -0.96 36.61
CA ALA A 473 22.69 -1.46 37.05
C ALA A 473 23.01 -2.87 36.48
N THR A 474 24.24 -3.36 36.73
CA THR A 474 25.00 -4.39 35.97
C THR A 474 25.77 -5.35 36.92
N TYR A 475 26.46 -6.46 36.59
CA TYR A 475 26.70 -7.39 35.44
C TYR A 475 27.55 -8.60 36.01
N PRO A 476 28.17 -9.55 35.24
CA PRO A 476 28.05 -9.98 33.83
C PRO A 476 27.79 -11.51 33.63
N GLN A 477 27.48 -11.93 32.39
CA GLN A 477 27.80 -13.22 31.72
C GLN A 477 27.06 -13.21 30.35
N ARG A 478 27.76 -13.13 29.20
CA ARG A 478 27.26 -13.16 27.79
C ARG A 478 25.72 -13.12 27.65
N PRO A 479 25.09 -11.92 27.66
CA PRO A 479 23.66 -11.78 27.96
C PRO A 479 22.70 -12.33 26.91
N LEU A 480 21.48 -12.73 27.33
CA LEU A 480 20.36 -13.07 26.43
C LEU A 480 20.08 -11.98 25.39
N ALA A 481 20.36 -10.72 25.73
CA ALA A 481 20.16 -9.55 24.89
C ALA A 481 20.88 -9.63 23.53
N TYR A 482 21.89 -10.50 23.34
CA TYR A 482 22.60 -10.60 22.06
C TYR A 482 22.06 -11.62 21.06
N LYS A 483 20.93 -12.31 21.33
CA LYS A 483 20.52 -13.47 20.49
C LYS A 483 19.30 -13.31 19.58
N ASN A 484 18.29 -12.48 19.89
CA ASN A 484 16.97 -12.63 19.24
C ASN A 484 16.33 -11.33 18.71
N PHE A 485 16.15 -10.30 19.53
CA PHE A 485 15.26 -9.18 19.18
C PHE A 485 15.58 -7.94 20.02
N TYR A 486 15.55 -6.76 19.40
CA TYR A 486 15.69 -5.47 20.08
C TYR A 486 14.46 -4.60 19.83
N LEU A 487 14.10 -3.80 20.83
CA LEU A 487 13.20 -2.67 20.63
C LEU A 487 14.05 -1.39 20.58
N LEU A 488 14.12 -0.74 19.42
CA LEU A 488 14.91 0.47 19.18
C LEU A 488 14.19 1.69 19.76
N ALA A 489 14.16 1.77 21.09
CA ALA A 489 13.73 2.94 21.85
C ALA A 489 14.94 3.83 22.18
N SER A 490 14.83 5.14 22.00
CA SER A 490 15.84 6.11 22.40
C SER A 490 15.18 7.26 23.14
N PRO A 491 15.46 7.50 24.43
CA PRO A 491 14.85 8.59 25.18
C PRO A 491 15.00 9.97 24.50
N LEU A 492 16.11 10.19 23.81
CA LEU A 492 16.39 11.41 23.05
C LEU A 492 15.47 11.60 21.84
N LEU A 493 15.20 10.52 21.10
CA LEU A 493 14.27 10.55 19.96
C LEU A 493 12.80 10.56 20.42
N ASN A 494 12.49 9.83 21.49
CA ASN A 494 11.16 9.79 22.07
C ASN A 494 10.77 11.16 22.64
N ALA A 495 11.70 11.93 23.20
CA ALA A 495 11.50 13.32 23.64
C ALA A 495 11.39 14.35 22.50
N SER A 496 11.32 13.91 21.24
CA SER A 496 11.27 14.78 20.05
C SER A 496 10.40 14.22 18.90
N SER A 497 9.50 13.26 19.19
CA SER A 497 8.77 12.51 18.16
C SER A 497 7.53 11.77 18.68
N ASP A 498 6.49 12.48 19.10
CA ASP A 498 5.28 11.92 19.73
C ASP A 498 4.29 11.20 18.78
N ASP A 499 4.67 10.95 17.52
CA ASP A 499 3.80 10.34 16.51
C ASP A 499 3.78 8.79 16.52
N TYR A 500 4.88 8.14 16.95
CA TYR A 500 5.13 6.71 16.69
C TYR A 500 5.78 5.94 17.85
N GLU A 501 5.30 4.71 18.11
CA GLU A 501 5.89 3.73 19.03
C GLU A 501 7.29 3.26 18.55
N PRO A 502 8.18 2.75 19.44
CA PRO A 502 9.53 2.28 19.09
C PRO A 502 9.58 1.10 18.09
N VAL A 503 10.67 1.00 17.32
CA VAL A 503 10.81 0.04 16.21
C VAL A 503 11.32 -1.33 16.68
N PRO A 504 10.69 -2.45 16.31
CA PRO A 504 11.23 -3.79 16.52
C PRO A 504 12.35 -4.13 15.51
N PHE A 505 13.49 -4.65 15.97
CA PHE A 505 14.66 -4.96 15.16
C PHE A 505 15.23 -6.35 15.46
N ALA A 506 15.08 -7.26 14.49
CA ALA A 506 15.61 -8.63 14.54
C ALA A 506 17.07 -8.68 14.05
N HIS A 507 18.02 -8.33 14.92
CA HIS A 507 19.46 -8.29 14.59
C HIS A 507 19.98 -9.61 13.99
N ARG A 508 19.48 -10.76 14.46
CA ARG A 508 19.90 -12.07 13.94
C ARG A 508 19.64 -12.22 12.44
N ILE A 509 18.46 -11.80 11.97
CA ILE A 509 18.13 -11.87 10.53
C ILE A 509 19.08 -10.97 9.72
N HIS A 510 19.47 -9.82 10.26
CA HIS A 510 20.41 -8.91 9.60
C HIS A 510 21.83 -9.49 9.54
N ASP A 511 22.29 -10.11 10.63
CA ASP A 511 23.59 -10.81 10.73
C ASP A 511 23.68 -12.02 9.77
N GLU A 512 22.62 -12.84 9.67
CA GLU A 512 22.52 -13.91 8.68
C GLU A 512 22.51 -13.39 7.24
N LEU A 513 21.92 -12.21 6.99
CA LEU A 513 21.84 -11.58 5.66
C LEU A 513 23.12 -10.83 5.25
N THR A 514 23.93 -10.33 6.19
CA THR A 514 25.29 -9.81 5.91
C THR A 514 26.35 -10.90 5.96
N GLY A 515 26.01 -12.12 6.39
CA GLY A 515 26.92 -13.26 6.44
C GLY A 515 27.98 -13.16 7.54
N GLY A 516 27.67 -12.45 8.63
CA GLY A 516 28.62 -12.14 9.72
C GLY A 516 29.54 -10.94 9.45
N ASP A 517 29.32 -10.18 8.37
CA ASP A 517 29.90 -8.83 8.23
C ASP A 517 29.14 -7.86 9.13
N CYS A 518 29.73 -7.56 10.29
CA CYS A 518 29.18 -6.60 11.24
C CYS A 518 29.42 -5.13 10.83
N SER A 519 30.40 -4.85 9.98
CA SER A 519 30.74 -3.49 9.53
C SER A 519 29.63 -2.87 8.68
N ALA A 520 28.83 -3.71 8.02
CA ALA A 520 27.61 -3.30 7.33
C ALA A 520 26.64 -2.48 8.21
N CYS A 521 26.64 -2.68 9.54
CA CYS A 521 25.81 -1.93 10.50
C CYS A 521 26.63 -1.15 11.54
N HIS A 522 27.69 -1.74 12.09
CA HIS A 522 28.64 -1.11 13.02
C HIS A 522 29.82 -0.48 12.25
N HIS A 523 29.51 0.34 11.24
CA HIS A 523 30.48 0.85 10.27
C HIS A 523 31.56 1.81 10.83
N ARG A 524 31.45 2.22 12.09
CA ARG A 524 32.32 3.21 12.75
C ARG A 524 32.60 2.82 14.20
N TYR A 525 33.81 3.12 14.68
CA TYR A 525 34.23 2.93 16.07
C TYR A 525 34.86 4.22 16.61
N ALA A 526 34.30 4.79 17.69
CA ALA A 526 34.83 5.98 18.35
C ALA A 526 35.95 5.63 19.33
N MET A 527 37.08 6.32 19.25
CA MET A 527 38.29 6.03 20.02
C MET A 527 38.29 6.64 21.44
N SER A 528 37.36 7.55 21.74
CA SER A 528 37.16 8.15 23.07
C SER A 528 35.71 8.60 23.29
N ASP A 529 35.36 9.05 24.50
CA ASP A 529 34.04 9.62 24.79
C ASP A 529 33.77 10.94 24.03
N ASP A 530 34.82 11.65 23.62
CA ASP A 530 34.77 12.91 22.85
C ASP A 530 34.86 12.71 21.34
N ASP A 531 35.29 11.53 20.87
CA ASP A 531 35.29 11.20 19.44
C ASP A 531 33.86 10.98 18.93
N ARG A 532 33.35 11.98 18.21
CA ARG A 532 32.03 11.93 17.55
C ARG A 532 32.09 11.43 16.11
N VAL A 533 33.28 11.34 15.50
CA VAL A 533 33.46 10.97 14.10
C VAL A 533 33.57 9.46 13.95
N GLY A 534 34.43 8.83 14.75
CA GLY A 534 34.77 7.42 14.70
C GLY A 534 35.57 7.02 13.46
N GLU A 535 36.50 6.08 13.63
CA GLU A 535 37.25 5.48 12.53
C GLU A 535 36.43 4.43 11.81
N ASP A 536 36.66 4.28 10.49
CA ASP A 536 35.90 3.34 9.66
C ASP A 536 36.26 1.89 10.02
N LEU A 537 35.27 1.06 10.35
CA LEU A 537 35.56 -0.27 10.89
C LEU A 537 36.30 -1.16 9.88
N VAL A 538 36.06 -0.97 8.57
CA VAL A 538 36.77 -1.71 7.52
C VAL A 538 38.25 -1.31 7.46
N GLN A 539 38.52 0.00 7.42
CA GLN A 539 39.89 0.54 7.37
C GLN A 539 40.67 0.20 8.66
N LEU A 540 39.99 0.20 9.81
CA LEU A 540 40.56 -0.22 11.08
C LEU A 540 41.01 -1.69 11.04
N HIS A 541 40.22 -2.58 10.42
CA HIS A 541 40.56 -4.00 10.30
C HIS A 541 41.62 -4.29 9.23
N GLU A 542 41.67 -3.52 8.14
CA GLU A 542 42.75 -3.57 7.15
C GLU A 542 44.13 -3.28 7.78
N MET A 543 44.21 -2.46 8.83
CA MET A 543 45.45 -2.20 9.57
C MET A 543 45.89 -3.34 10.51
N PHE A 544 45.02 -4.29 10.83
CA PHE A 544 45.29 -5.39 11.77
C PHE A 544 45.36 -6.79 11.12
N ASP A 545 45.12 -6.90 9.81
CA ASP A 545 45.03 -8.18 9.06
C ASP A 545 43.97 -9.15 9.63
N VAL A 546 42.94 -8.61 10.29
CA VAL A 546 41.81 -9.36 10.85
C VAL A 546 40.60 -9.23 9.92
N ARG A 547 40.07 -10.35 9.44
CA ARG A 547 38.93 -10.34 8.51
C ARG A 547 37.60 -10.15 9.24
N LEU A 548 36.80 -9.17 8.78
CA LEU A 548 35.43 -8.89 9.20
C LEU A 548 34.40 -9.96 8.76
N VAL A 549 34.63 -11.23 9.12
CA VAL A 549 33.69 -12.35 8.93
C VAL A 549 33.90 -13.37 10.06
N GLY A 550 32.97 -13.44 11.02
CA GLY A 550 33.09 -14.34 12.18
C GLY A 550 31.85 -14.28 13.09
N ALA A 551 31.92 -14.86 14.29
CA ALA A 551 30.96 -14.54 15.34
C ALA A 551 31.47 -13.33 16.13
N CYS A 552 30.62 -12.36 16.45
CA CYS A 552 31.06 -11.11 17.11
C CYS A 552 31.75 -11.37 18.46
N ALA A 553 31.42 -12.47 19.13
CA ALA A 553 32.01 -12.90 20.39
C ALA A 553 33.38 -13.63 20.25
N ASP A 554 33.95 -13.64 19.04
CA ASP A 554 35.34 -14.00 18.73
C ASP A 554 36.29 -12.79 18.88
N CYS A 555 35.73 -11.57 18.97
CA CYS A 555 36.45 -10.32 19.26
C CYS A 555 35.91 -9.58 20.51
N HIS A 556 34.64 -9.81 20.87
CA HIS A 556 34.00 -9.31 22.08
C HIS A 556 33.86 -10.46 23.11
N ASP A 557 34.95 -10.76 23.83
CA ASP A 557 35.08 -11.90 24.77
C ASP A 557 33.88 -12.06 25.72
N ASP A 558 33.43 -10.96 26.31
CA ASP A 558 32.14 -10.88 26.99
C ASP A 558 31.36 -9.66 26.53
N MET A 559 30.30 -9.93 25.75
CA MET A 559 29.31 -8.98 25.28
C MET A 559 28.60 -8.17 26.38
N ALA A 560 28.67 -8.57 27.66
CA ALA A 560 28.17 -7.74 28.75
C ALA A 560 29.14 -6.58 29.05
N SER A 561 30.41 -6.92 29.33
CA SER A 561 31.44 -5.96 29.74
C SER A 561 32.07 -5.18 28.57
N ASN A 562 32.08 -5.71 27.35
CA ASN A 562 32.59 -5.05 26.15
C ASN A 562 31.67 -5.23 24.93
N PRO A 563 30.50 -4.54 24.86
CA PRO A 563 29.62 -4.57 23.69
C PRO A 563 30.12 -3.66 22.55
N PRO A 564 29.78 -3.95 21.28
CA PRO A 564 29.91 -3.02 20.16
C PRO A 564 29.25 -1.67 20.47
N GLN A 565 29.87 -0.58 20.00
CA GLN A 565 29.40 0.76 20.32
C GLN A 565 28.02 1.04 19.70
N ALA A 566 27.13 1.64 20.50
CA ALA A 566 25.80 2.03 20.07
C ALA A 566 25.85 3.23 19.12
N CYS A 567 25.03 3.23 18.06
CA CYS A 567 24.99 4.26 17.02
C CYS A 567 24.84 5.69 17.59
N GLY A 568 24.21 5.85 18.75
CA GLY A 568 24.07 7.12 19.46
C GLY A 568 25.39 7.77 19.93
N ARG A 569 26.52 7.05 19.94
CA ARG A 569 27.84 7.63 20.25
C ARG A 569 28.23 8.74 19.26
N CYS A 570 28.09 8.46 17.97
CA CYS A 570 28.38 9.38 16.87
C CYS A 570 27.11 10.10 16.38
N HIS A 571 25.98 9.40 16.30
CA HIS A 571 24.72 9.93 15.74
C HIS A 571 23.76 10.53 16.78
N GLY A 572 24.15 10.62 18.06
CA GLY A 572 23.28 11.14 19.12
C GLY A 572 22.80 12.57 18.84
N PHE A 573 23.73 13.44 18.46
CA PHE A 573 23.47 14.86 18.25
C PHE A 573 23.43 15.19 16.74
N PRO A 574 22.30 15.67 16.18
CA PRO A 574 22.24 16.12 14.79
C PRO A 574 22.86 17.50 14.62
N ASN A 575 23.35 17.78 13.41
CA ASN A 575 23.79 19.12 12.95
C ASN A 575 24.97 19.73 13.74
N GLU A 576 25.88 18.91 14.28
CA GLU A 576 27.12 19.40 14.89
C GLU A 576 28.01 20.11 13.84
N ALA A 577 28.70 21.17 14.26
CA ALA A 577 29.39 22.10 13.35
C ALA A 577 30.72 21.58 12.79
N ASP A 578 31.33 20.59 13.45
CA ASP A 578 32.51 19.83 13.00
C ASP A 578 32.18 18.84 11.88
N ALA A 579 30.98 18.26 11.90
CA ALA A 579 30.56 17.19 11.00
C ALA A 579 29.13 17.38 10.46
N PRO A 580 28.83 18.48 9.73
CA PRO A 580 27.47 18.82 9.28
C PRO A 580 26.86 17.83 8.26
N ALA A 581 27.61 16.83 7.81
CA ALA A 581 27.11 15.71 7.00
C ALA A 581 26.62 14.51 7.84
N ARG A 582 26.84 14.50 9.16
CA ARG A 582 26.46 13.40 10.05
C ARG A 582 24.97 13.46 10.36
N LEU A 583 24.25 12.38 10.05
CA LEU A 583 22.82 12.27 10.33
C LEU A 583 22.59 12.06 11.84
N GLY A 584 21.59 12.70 12.42
CA GLY A 584 21.08 12.33 13.74
C GLY A 584 20.45 10.94 13.74
N LEU A 585 20.36 10.31 14.92
CA LEU A 585 20.06 8.88 15.11
C LEU A 585 18.82 8.37 14.34
N LYS A 586 17.72 9.13 14.28
CA LYS A 586 16.51 8.80 13.50
C LYS A 586 16.79 8.74 11.99
N GLY A 587 17.57 9.69 11.48
CA GLY A 587 18.01 9.72 10.08
C GLY A 587 19.03 8.63 9.74
N ALA A 588 19.94 8.32 10.68
CA ALA A 588 20.89 7.22 10.53
C ALA A 588 20.17 5.86 10.41
N TYR A 589 19.26 5.54 11.34
CA TYR A 589 18.46 4.31 11.27
C TYR A 589 17.61 4.24 10.01
N HIS A 590 16.90 5.31 9.63
CA HIS A 590 16.09 5.30 8.39
C HIS A 590 16.95 5.09 7.14
N ARG A 591 18.08 5.78 6.99
CA ARG A 591 18.98 5.62 5.83
C ARG A 591 19.55 4.21 5.74
N GLN A 592 19.91 3.62 6.89
CA GLN A 592 20.46 2.28 6.96
C GLN A 592 19.41 1.21 6.68
N CYS A 593 18.30 1.21 7.43
CA CYS A 593 17.28 0.17 7.36
C CYS A 593 16.50 0.23 6.03
N ILE A 594 15.95 1.39 5.66
CA ILE A 594 15.12 1.52 4.44
C ILE A 594 15.97 1.22 3.20
N GLY A 595 17.16 1.82 3.10
CA GLY A 595 18.06 1.58 1.97
C GLY A 595 18.54 0.14 1.87
N CYS A 596 18.59 -0.62 2.97
CA CYS A 596 18.83 -2.07 2.94
C CYS A 596 17.57 -2.84 2.51
N HIS A 597 16.41 -2.53 3.10
CA HIS A 597 15.13 -3.18 2.81
C HIS A 597 14.70 -3.01 1.35
N GLU A 598 14.95 -1.86 0.73
CA GLU A 598 14.72 -1.62 -0.71
C GLU A 598 15.58 -2.51 -1.63
N ARG A 599 16.70 -3.06 -1.14
CA ARG A 599 17.59 -3.97 -1.87
C ARG A 599 17.32 -5.46 -1.59
N GLN A 600 16.54 -5.78 -0.56
CA GLN A 600 16.19 -7.15 -0.14
C GLN A 600 14.96 -7.64 -0.93
N LEU A 601 15.17 -8.50 -1.94
CA LEU A 601 14.14 -8.86 -2.92
C LEU A 601 13.22 -10.04 -2.52
N ALA A 602 13.60 -10.87 -1.54
CA ALA A 602 12.76 -11.99 -1.08
C ALA A 602 13.16 -12.48 0.33
N PRO A 603 12.24 -12.49 1.32
CA PRO A 603 10.94 -11.82 1.32
C PRO A 603 11.10 -10.28 1.30
N PRO A 604 10.10 -9.52 0.83
CA PRO A 604 10.15 -8.05 0.86
C PRO A 604 10.15 -7.54 2.30
N ALA A 605 11.15 -6.73 2.65
CA ALA A 605 11.31 -6.13 3.97
C ALA A 605 10.49 -4.83 4.11
N PRO A 606 10.09 -4.41 5.34
CA PRO A 606 9.17 -3.29 5.53
C PRO A 606 9.83 -1.93 5.24
N THR A 607 9.30 -1.17 4.28
CA THR A 607 9.81 0.15 3.89
C THR A 607 8.88 1.32 4.21
N ALA A 608 7.59 1.07 4.50
CA ALA A 608 6.63 2.11 4.89
C ALA A 608 6.72 2.41 6.40
N CYS A 609 6.55 3.68 6.79
CA CYS A 609 6.70 4.12 8.18
C CYS A 609 5.85 3.30 9.17
N ASN A 610 4.57 3.07 8.82
CA ASN A 610 3.62 2.28 9.63
C ASN A 610 3.88 0.76 9.64
N SER A 611 4.87 0.29 8.88
CA SER A 611 5.33 -1.12 8.86
C SER A 611 6.53 -1.35 9.78
N CYS A 612 7.21 -0.28 10.21
CA CYS A 612 8.28 -0.29 11.20
C CYS A 612 7.84 0.30 12.55
N HIS A 613 6.86 1.22 12.54
CA HIS A 613 6.31 1.88 13.71
C HIS A 613 4.79 1.69 13.78
N HIS A 614 4.24 1.60 15.00
CA HIS A 614 2.80 1.81 15.20
C HIS A 614 2.54 3.29 15.57
N PRO A 615 1.50 3.96 15.07
CA PRO A 615 1.14 5.30 15.57
C PRO A 615 0.77 5.26 17.06
N TRP A 616 1.05 6.32 17.82
CA TRP A 616 0.46 6.47 19.14
C TRP A 616 -1.06 6.69 19.05
N VAL A 617 -1.78 6.32 20.11
CA VAL A 617 -3.23 6.56 20.19
C VAL A 617 -3.47 7.94 20.82
N PRO A 618 -4.32 8.81 20.22
CA PRO A 618 -4.62 10.12 20.79
C PRO A 618 -5.40 10.02 22.12
N ASP A 619 -5.38 11.10 22.89
CA ASP A 619 -6.11 11.24 24.17
C ASP A 619 -7.63 11.29 23.93
N HIS A 620 -8.26 10.11 23.96
CA HIS A 620 -9.71 9.96 23.77
C HIS A 620 -10.53 10.66 24.86
N GLY A 621 -9.94 10.99 26.02
CA GLY A 621 -10.58 11.77 27.08
C GLY A 621 -10.88 13.22 26.67
N ARG A 622 -10.30 13.70 25.57
CA ARG A 622 -10.60 15.01 24.95
C ARG A 622 -11.51 14.94 23.73
N LEU A 623 -11.73 13.73 23.19
CA LEU A 623 -12.40 13.50 21.91
C LEU A 623 -13.77 12.83 22.06
N VAL A 624 -13.96 12.01 23.09
CA VAL A 624 -15.21 11.27 23.34
C VAL A 624 -16.18 12.16 24.10
N THR A 625 -17.23 12.62 23.41
CA THR A 625 -18.25 13.55 23.92
C THR A 625 -19.53 12.86 24.41
N LEU A 626 -19.44 11.57 24.78
CA LEU A 626 -20.57 10.77 25.25
C LEU A 626 -21.07 11.26 26.63
N ALA A 627 -22.38 11.53 26.73
CA ALA A 627 -23.01 12.05 27.94
C ALA A 627 -23.92 11.01 28.63
N GLY A 628 -23.92 11.01 29.97
CA GLY A 628 -24.80 10.17 30.78
C GLY A 628 -24.39 8.69 30.77
N GLN A 629 -25.35 7.80 30.52
CA GLN A 629 -25.15 6.36 30.39
C GLN A 629 -25.49 5.95 28.95
N PRO A 630 -24.52 6.00 28.00
CA PRO A 630 -24.76 5.66 26.61
C PRO A 630 -25.04 4.16 26.44
N THR A 631 -25.85 3.79 25.43
CA THR A 631 -25.98 2.39 25.03
C THR A 631 -24.70 1.90 24.35
N PRO A 632 -24.44 0.58 24.31
CA PRO A 632 -23.23 0.04 23.66
C PRO A 632 -23.12 0.45 22.19
N GLN A 633 -24.25 0.44 21.47
CA GLN A 633 -24.35 0.90 20.08
C GLN A 633 -24.13 2.42 19.95
N ALA A 634 -24.53 3.23 20.93
CA ALA A 634 -24.27 4.68 20.91
C ALA A 634 -22.79 5.01 21.14
N VAL A 635 -22.07 4.20 21.93
CA VAL A 635 -20.59 4.29 22.02
C VAL A 635 -19.97 4.04 20.65
N THR A 636 -20.33 2.92 20.02
CA THR A 636 -19.80 2.54 18.70
C THR A 636 -20.19 3.54 17.61
N ALA A 637 -21.40 4.10 17.63
CA ALA A 637 -21.80 5.18 16.73
C ALA A 637 -20.87 6.40 16.87
N GLY A 638 -20.57 6.84 18.09
CA GLY A 638 -19.60 7.91 18.34
C GLY A 638 -18.17 7.57 17.89
N CYS A 639 -17.74 6.30 18.02
CA CYS A 639 -16.47 5.85 17.44
C CYS A 639 -16.47 5.93 15.91
N LEU A 640 -17.60 5.61 15.26
CA LEU A 640 -17.75 5.60 13.80
C LEU A 640 -17.83 6.99 13.16
N GLU A 641 -18.08 8.06 13.93
CA GLU A 641 -17.97 9.44 13.44
C GLU A 641 -16.51 9.76 13.02
N CYS A 642 -15.53 9.29 13.81
CA CYS A 642 -14.10 9.47 13.54
C CYS A 642 -13.47 8.27 12.81
N HIS A 643 -14.06 7.08 12.92
CA HIS A 643 -13.47 5.83 12.42
C HIS A 643 -14.43 4.99 11.54
N PRO A 644 -15.16 5.58 10.57
CA PRO A 644 -16.15 4.84 9.77
C PRO A 644 -15.49 3.70 8.98
N LYS A 645 -14.27 3.94 8.47
CA LYS A 645 -13.46 2.96 7.78
C LYS A 645 -12.97 1.81 8.68
N ALA A 646 -12.77 2.04 9.98
CA ALA A 646 -12.48 0.96 10.92
C ALA A 646 -13.69 0.03 11.04
N GLY A 647 -14.90 0.58 11.07
CA GLY A 647 -16.15 -0.18 10.94
C GLY A 647 -16.20 -1.02 9.67
N GLU A 648 -16.02 -0.40 8.48
CA GLU A 648 -15.97 -1.12 7.21
C GLU A 648 -14.94 -2.26 7.16
N ASP A 649 -13.75 -2.03 7.72
CA ASP A 649 -12.66 -3.01 7.79
C ASP A 649 -13.03 -4.17 8.75
N VAL A 650 -13.60 -3.87 9.93
CA VAL A 650 -14.08 -4.87 10.91
C VAL A 650 -15.22 -5.71 10.34
N LEU A 651 -16.23 -5.10 9.68
CA LEU A 651 -17.32 -5.82 9.01
C LEU A 651 -16.82 -6.83 7.96
N ARG A 652 -15.59 -6.66 7.46
CA ARG A 652 -14.93 -7.53 6.46
C ARG A 652 -13.83 -8.42 7.07
N SER A 653 -13.84 -8.60 8.39
CA SER A 653 -12.91 -9.45 9.15
C SER A 653 -13.50 -10.82 9.53
N ALA A 654 -12.64 -11.80 9.74
CA ALA A 654 -13.00 -13.12 10.27
C ALA A 654 -13.51 -13.06 11.72
N HIS A 655 -13.09 -12.06 12.51
CA HIS A 655 -13.53 -11.88 13.89
C HIS A 655 -15.00 -11.43 13.96
N TRP A 656 -15.43 -10.56 13.03
CA TRP A 656 -16.83 -10.17 12.90
C TRP A 656 -17.70 -11.29 12.32
N ASN A 657 -17.30 -11.84 11.17
CA ASN A 657 -18.19 -12.74 10.42
C ASN A 657 -18.21 -14.18 10.98
N TRP A 658 -17.17 -14.59 11.71
CA TRP A 658 -16.86 -16.00 12.01
C TRP A 658 -16.82 -16.91 10.76
N THR A 659 -16.66 -16.31 9.57
CA THR A 659 -16.50 -16.92 8.24
C THR A 659 -15.27 -16.33 7.56
N GLY A 660 -14.86 -16.87 6.42
CA GLY A 660 -13.79 -16.30 5.62
C GLY A 660 -13.12 -17.32 4.71
N GLN A 661 -12.02 -16.91 4.06
CA GLN A 661 -11.23 -17.81 3.23
C GLN A 661 -10.66 -18.96 4.06
N SER A 662 -10.91 -20.20 3.64
CA SER A 662 -10.47 -21.40 4.35
C SER A 662 -9.42 -22.24 3.59
N PRO A 663 -8.27 -21.67 3.14
CA PRO A 663 -7.28 -22.32 2.27
C PRO A 663 -6.54 -23.50 2.93
N THR A 664 -6.78 -23.76 4.21
CA THR A 664 -6.14 -24.79 5.03
C THR A 664 -7.05 -25.98 5.35
N LEU A 665 -8.32 -25.90 4.94
CA LEU A 665 -9.30 -26.99 5.08
C LEU A 665 -9.31 -27.86 3.83
N VAL A 666 -8.83 -29.10 3.95
CA VAL A 666 -8.67 -30.01 2.82
C VAL A 666 -10.02 -30.37 2.20
N GLY A 667 -10.19 -30.09 0.90
CA GLY A 667 -11.45 -30.21 0.16
C GLY A 667 -12.35 -28.97 0.19
N TYR A 668 -11.96 -27.92 0.94
CA TYR A 668 -12.70 -26.67 1.09
C TYR A 668 -11.82 -25.43 0.84
N GLU A 669 -10.64 -25.60 0.22
CA GLU A 669 -9.60 -24.58 0.09
C GLU A 669 -10.02 -23.34 -0.71
N ARG A 670 -11.08 -23.48 -1.51
CA ARG A 670 -11.67 -22.42 -2.36
C ARG A 670 -13.03 -21.92 -1.85
N ARG A 671 -13.48 -22.37 -0.67
CA ARG A 671 -14.73 -21.94 -0.03
C ARG A 671 -14.46 -20.71 0.85
N THR A 672 -15.46 -19.83 0.93
CA THR A 672 -15.46 -18.64 1.81
C THR A 672 -16.64 -18.62 2.78
N ASP A 673 -17.59 -19.53 2.56
CA ASP A 673 -18.85 -19.73 3.28
C ASP A 673 -18.73 -20.70 4.47
N ILE A 674 -17.55 -21.31 4.69
CA ILE A 674 -17.32 -22.14 5.87
C ILE A 674 -17.27 -21.24 7.10
N SER A 675 -18.33 -21.27 7.90
CA SER A 675 -18.45 -20.54 9.16
C SER A 675 -18.06 -21.39 10.37
N MET A 676 -17.78 -20.76 11.50
CA MET A 676 -17.66 -21.47 12.79
C MET A 676 -18.99 -22.10 13.25
N HIS A 677 -20.14 -21.65 12.74
CA HIS A 677 -21.45 -22.29 13.01
C HIS A 677 -21.55 -23.67 12.35
N LEU A 678 -20.86 -23.89 11.22
CA LEU A 678 -20.80 -25.18 10.52
C LEU A 678 -19.77 -26.17 11.10
N LEU A 679 -18.93 -25.75 12.05
CA LEU A 679 -17.91 -26.61 12.67
C LEU A 679 -18.43 -27.28 13.94
N VAL A 680 -18.17 -28.59 14.06
CA VAL A 680 -18.34 -29.32 15.33
C VAL A 680 -17.04 -29.27 16.13
N ASN A 681 -17.17 -29.06 17.44
CA ASN A 681 -16.10 -29.22 18.43
C ASN A 681 -16.57 -30.20 19.52
N ASN A 682 -15.67 -30.68 20.37
CA ASN A 682 -16.04 -31.59 21.46
C ASN A 682 -16.02 -30.92 22.86
N TYR A 683 -16.09 -29.59 22.90
CA TYR A 683 -16.23 -28.81 24.14
C TYR A 683 -17.68 -28.46 24.42
N CYS A 684 -18.30 -27.62 23.58
CA CYS A 684 -19.70 -27.21 23.66
C CYS A 684 -20.51 -27.66 22.43
N ILE A 685 -20.02 -28.70 21.74
CA ILE A 685 -20.61 -29.35 20.56
C ILE A 685 -20.66 -28.45 19.33
N ALA A 686 -21.62 -27.51 19.24
CA ALA A 686 -21.79 -26.65 18.06
C ALA A 686 -22.33 -25.26 18.40
N ILE A 687 -21.81 -24.24 17.71
CA ILE A 687 -22.22 -22.84 17.88
C ILE A 687 -23.61 -22.59 17.30
N GLY A 688 -23.95 -23.22 16.16
CA GLY A 688 -25.20 -22.93 15.42
C GLY A 688 -26.48 -22.98 16.27
N ALA A 689 -26.64 -24.00 17.13
CA ALA A 689 -27.79 -24.14 18.03
C ALA A 689 -27.67 -23.35 19.36
N ASN A 690 -26.57 -22.65 19.60
CA ASN A 690 -26.18 -22.09 20.89
C ASN A 690 -25.63 -20.64 20.80
N THR A 691 -25.89 -19.94 19.69
CA THR A 691 -25.24 -18.66 19.32
C THR A 691 -25.24 -17.63 20.46
N GLN A 692 -26.37 -17.41 21.15
CA GLN A 692 -26.48 -16.51 22.31
C GLN A 692 -25.40 -16.71 23.38
N ALA A 693 -25.05 -17.95 23.73
CA ALA A 693 -24.04 -18.24 24.75
C ALA A 693 -22.62 -18.10 24.19
N CYS A 694 -22.42 -18.40 22.91
CA CYS A 694 -21.14 -18.29 22.21
C CYS A 694 -20.77 -16.83 21.88
N ALA A 695 -21.76 -15.97 21.60
CA ALA A 695 -21.59 -14.56 21.25
C ALA A 695 -20.98 -13.69 22.37
N THR A 696 -20.89 -14.22 23.60
CA THR A 696 -20.00 -13.69 24.66
C THR A 696 -18.55 -13.52 24.19
N CYS A 697 -18.09 -14.34 23.24
CA CYS A 697 -16.76 -14.25 22.62
C CYS A 697 -16.79 -13.69 21.19
N HIS A 698 -17.89 -13.04 20.78
CA HIS A 698 -18.00 -12.31 19.51
C HIS A 698 -17.68 -10.82 19.71
N ILE A 699 -17.13 -10.17 18.69
CA ILE A 699 -16.77 -8.74 18.72
C ILE A 699 -17.96 -7.83 18.34
N GLY A 700 -19.16 -8.19 18.78
CA GLY A 700 -20.38 -7.46 18.54
C GLY A 700 -21.41 -7.60 19.67
N TYR A 701 -22.54 -6.93 19.49
CA TYR A 701 -23.62 -6.83 20.47
C TYR A 701 -24.89 -7.55 20.01
N GLY A 702 -25.44 -8.42 20.87
CA GLY A 702 -26.80 -8.94 20.71
C GLY A 702 -26.98 -10.06 19.68
N TRP A 703 -25.92 -10.77 19.27
CA TRP A 703 -26.05 -11.91 18.34
C TRP A 703 -26.68 -13.13 19.03
N MET A 704 -28.02 -13.15 19.09
CA MET A 704 -28.81 -14.24 19.68
C MET A 704 -29.15 -15.33 18.66
N ASP A 705 -29.65 -14.93 17.50
CA ASP A 705 -30.17 -15.79 16.44
C ASP A 705 -30.03 -15.12 15.04
N SER A 706 -30.79 -15.61 14.05
CA SER A 706 -30.85 -15.11 12.67
C SER A 706 -31.34 -13.67 12.49
N SER A 707 -31.94 -13.05 13.50
CA SER A 707 -32.42 -11.66 13.48
C SER A 707 -31.31 -10.60 13.69
N PHE A 708 -30.09 -11.04 13.99
CA PHE A 708 -28.91 -10.17 14.04
C PHE A 708 -28.56 -9.64 12.64
N ASP A 709 -28.38 -8.32 12.51
CA ASP A 709 -27.95 -7.68 11.25
C ASP A 709 -26.40 -7.61 11.22
N PRO A 710 -25.71 -8.42 10.38
CA PRO A 710 -24.26 -8.39 10.27
C PRO A 710 -23.74 -7.21 9.41
N THR A 711 -24.63 -6.35 8.90
CA THR A 711 -24.31 -5.19 8.06
C THR A 711 -24.36 -3.85 8.81
N ASP A 712 -24.99 -3.80 9.98
CA ASP A 712 -25.04 -2.63 10.86
C ASP A 712 -23.70 -2.46 11.62
N PRO A 713 -22.90 -1.42 11.31
CA PRO A 713 -21.64 -1.20 11.99
C PRO A 713 -21.80 -0.74 13.45
N THR A 714 -22.97 -0.26 13.87
CA THR A 714 -23.19 0.17 15.27
C THR A 714 -23.26 -1.02 16.23
N GLN A 715 -23.48 -2.23 15.73
CA GLN A 715 -23.44 -3.48 16.50
C GLN A 715 -22.00 -3.98 16.74
N ILE A 716 -20.97 -3.32 16.22
CA ILE A 716 -19.56 -3.65 16.49
C ILE A 716 -19.22 -3.31 17.94
N ASP A 717 -18.52 -4.21 18.62
CA ASP A 717 -17.92 -3.93 19.92
C ASP A 717 -16.47 -3.47 19.74
N CYS A 718 -16.26 -2.15 19.78
CA CYS A 718 -14.92 -1.57 19.78
C CYS A 718 -14.20 -1.76 21.14
N LEU A 719 -14.95 -1.86 22.25
CA LEU A 719 -14.39 -1.81 23.60
C LEU A 719 -13.72 -3.13 24.01
N VAL A 720 -14.25 -4.28 23.59
CA VAL A 720 -13.71 -5.60 23.93
C VAL A 720 -12.25 -5.79 23.50
N CYS A 721 -11.82 -5.13 22.43
CA CYS A 721 -10.43 -5.13 21.98
C CYS A 721 -9.61 -3.94 22.51
N HIS A 722 -10.22 -2.76 22.66
CA HIS A 722 -9.51 -1.50 22.88
C HIS A 722 -9.56 -0.93 24.30
N ASP A 723 -10.28 -1.53 25.25
CA ASP A 723 -10.25 -1.11 26.66
C ASP A 723 -8.81 -1.13 27.25
N THR A 724 -8.39 -0.03 27.88
CA THR A 724 -7.15 0.04 28.67
C THR A 724 -7.37 0.12 30.18
N THR A 725 -8.62 0.27 30.62
CA THR A 725 -9.00 0.33 32.04
C THR A 725 -8.97 -1.04 32.72
N GLY A 726 -9.18 -2.12 31.94
CA GLY A 726 -9.35 -3.47 32.46
C GLY A 726 -10.69 -3.71 33.16
N THR A 727 -11.64 -2.76 33.05
CA THR A 727 -12.98 -2.87 33.64
C THR A 727 -14.04 -3.37 32.65
N TYR A 728 -13.80 -3.30 31.33
CA TYR A 728 -14.77 -3.75 30.35
C TYR A 728 -14.99 -5.27 30.41
N ARG A 729 -16.25 -5.72 30.41
CA ARG A 729 -16.67 -7.13 30.47
C ARG A 729 -17.98 -7.32 29.71
N LYS A 730 -18.10 -8.46 29.00
CA LYS A 730 -19.35 -8.92 28.39
C LYS A 730 -20.13 -9.81 29.37
N ASN A 731 -21.45 -9.67 29.39
CA ASN A 731 -22.34 -10.53 30.16
C ASN A 731 -22.44 -11.92 29.47
N PRO A 732 -22.05 -13.04 30.13
CA PRO A 732 -22.06 -14.37 29.51
C PRO A 732 -23.43 -14.94 29.11
N LEU A 733 -24.51 -14.25 29.46
CA LEU A 733 -25.90 -14.70 29.22
C LEU A 733 -26.64 -13.82 28.20
N GLN A 734 -26.06 -12.71 27.75
CA GLN A 734 -26.73 -11.67 26.95
C GLN A 734 -26.07 -11.43 25.59
N ALA A 735 -25.67 -12.51 24.89
CA ALA A 735 -25.27 -12.46 23.47
C ALA A 735 -24.20 -11.41 23.13
N GLY A 736 -23.20 -11.26 24.00
CA GLY A 736 -22.09 -10.32 23.80
C GLY A 736 -22.37 -8.87 24.21
N LEU A 737 -23.53 -8.53 24.79
CA LEU A 737 -23.73 -7.24 25.44
C LEU A 737 -22.81 -7.07 26.67
N PRO A 738 -22.40 -5.84 27.02
CA PRO A 738 -21.61 -5.56 28.22
C PRO A 738 -22.36 -5.87 29.52
N GLU A 739 -21.60 -6.02 30.60
CA GLU A 739 -22.13 -6.18 31.96
C GLU A 739 -22.84 -4.90 32.45
N ALA A 740 -23.93 -5.07 33.21
CA ALA A 740 -24.75 -3.95 33.65
C ALA A 740 -24.04 -3.10 34.73
N GLY A 741 -24.11 -1.77 34.60
CA GLY A 741 -23.48 -0.83 35.53
C GLY A 741 -22.02 -0.47 35.20
N LEU A 742 -21.48 -0.94 34.07
CA LEU A 742 -20.20 -0.44 33.54
C LEU A 742 -20.35 1.00 33.04
N ASP A 743 -19.42 1.88 33.43
CA ASP A 743 -19.32 3.24 32.88
C ASP A 743 -18.70 3.20 31.48
N LEU A 744 -19.55 2.95 30.48
CA LEU A 744 -19.13 2.85 29.08
C LEU A 744 -18.55 4.16 28.54
N ALA A 745 -18.92 5.33 29.09
CA ALA A 745 -18.36 6.61 28.69
C ALA A 745 -16.91 6.78 29.22
N ALA A 746 -16.66 6.45 30.49
CA ALA A 746 -15.31 6.48 31.07
C ALA A 746 -14.37 5.41 30.49
N ILE A 747 -14.92 4.28 30.01
CA ILE A 747 -14.17 3.26 29.26
C ILE A 747 -13.85 3.78 27.85
N ALA A 748 -14.85 4.33 27.13
CA ALA A 748 -14.66 4.89 25.79
C ALA A 748 -13.62 6.04 25.78
N ALA A 749 -13.65 6.92 26.79
CA ALA A 749 -12.64 7.96 27.00
C ALA A 749 -11.20 7.45 27.23
N LYS A 750 -11.02 6.13 27.40
CA LYS A 750 -9.73 5.47 27.69
C LYS A 750 -9.42 4.31 26.74
N VAL A 751 -9.99 4.30 25.54
CA VAL A 751 -9.61 3.31 24.51
C VAL A 751 -8.17 3.49 24.04
N GLY A 752 -7.52 2.40 23.67
CA GLY A 752 -6.09 2.38 23.33
C GLY A 752 -5.67 1.22 22.43
N ARG A 753 -4.36 1.05 22.23
CA ARG A 753 -3.79 -0.07 21.49
C ARG A 753 -4.05 -1.37 22.29
N PRO A 754 -4.62 -2.45 21.70
CA PRO A 754 -5.01 -3.66 22.42
C PRO A 754 -3.93 -4.26 23.32
N SER A 755 -4.35 -4.93 24.40
CA SER A 755 -3.48 -5.59 25.37
C SER A 755 -3.66 -7.11 25.30
N ARG A 756 -2.73 -7.86 25.91
CA ARG A 756 -2.91 -9.31 26.09
C ARG A 756 -4.15 -9.64 26.93
N ALA A 757 -4.60 -8.73 27.79
CA ALA A 757 -5.82 -8.90 28.59
C ALA A 757 -7.10 -8.72 27.76
N THR A 758 -7.15 -7.74 26.83
CA THR A 758 -8.33 -7.56 25.97
C THR A 758 -8.48 -8.71 24.97
N CYS A 759 -7.39 -9.14 24.32
CA CYS A 759 -7.39 -10.40 23.56
C CYS A 759 -7.75 -11.61 24.44
N GLY A 760 -7.21 -11.64 25.66
CA GLY A 760 -7.42 -12.68 26.66
C GLY A 760 -8.87 -12.88 27.11
N SER A 761 -9.68 -11.80 27.09
CA SER A 761 -11.10 -11.82 27.49
C SER A 761 -11.90 -12.96 26.86
N CYS A 762 -11.63 -13.23 25.58
CA CYS A 762 -12.27 -14.29 24.81
C CYS A 762 -11.35 -15.53 24.67
N HIS A 763 -10.05 -15.31 24.43
CA HIS A 763 -9.13 -16.41 24.13
C HIS A 763 -8.80 -17.28 25.35
N PHE A 764 -8.52 -16.69 26.51
CA PHE A 764 -8.16 -17.42 27.73
C PHE A 764 -9.34 -18.17 28.36
N GLY A 765 -10.58 -17.68 28.17
CA GLY A 765 -11.82 -18.31 28.67
C GLY A 765 -12.45 -19.36 27.76
N SER A 766 -11.88 -19.57 26.56
CA SER A 766 -12.49 -20.41 25.53
C SER A 766 -12.60 -21.89 25.94
N GLY A 767 -13.74 -22.52 25.62
CA GLY A 767 -14.07 -23.90 26.03
C GLY A 767 -14.99 -24.01 27.25
N GLY A 768 -15.43 -22.89 27.82
CA GLY A 768 -16.40 -22.84 28.93
C GLY A 768 -15.78 -22.73 30.33
N ALA A 769 -14.44 -22.67 30.42
CA ALA A 769 -13.71 -22.32 31.64
C ALA A 769 -12.31 -21.78 31.25
N PRO A 770 -11.61 -21.06 32.16
CA PRO A 770 -10.27 -20.55 31.89
C PRO A 770 -9.27 -21.67 31.56
N ASN A 771 -8.43 -21.44 30.56
CA ASN A 771 -7.51 -22.39 29.93
C ASN A 771 -8.16 -23.70 29.40
N ALA A 772 -9.49 -23.81 29.31
CA ALA A 772 -10.14 -25.09 29.00
C ALA A 772 -9.82 -25.62 27.61
N LYS A 773 -9.89 -24.80 26.55
CA LYS A 773 -9.77 -25.25 25.15
C LYS A 773 -8.34 -25.39 24.63
N HIS A 774 -7.51 -24.37 24.84
CA HIS A 774 -6.22 -24.25 24.16
C HIS A 774 -5.06 -24.89 24.95
N GLY A 775 -5.00 -24.69 26.28
CA GLY A 775 -3.96 -25.24 27.14
C GLY A 775 -2.69 -24.40 27.18
N ASP A 776 -2.28 -23.79 26.06
CA ASP A 776 -1.17 -22.84 25.97
C ASP A 776 -1.61 -21.38 26.27
N LEU A 777 -2.87 -21.04 26.04
CA LEU A 777 -3.44 -19.70 26.29
C LEU A 777 -4.00 -19.54 27.72
N GLU A 778 -3.11 -19.54 28.71
CA GLU A 778 -3.44 -19.35 30.13
C GLU A 778 -3.66 -17.87 30.52
N PRO A 779 -4.60 -17.54 31.44
CA PRO A 779 -4.85 -16.17 31.91
C PRO A 779 -3.64 -15.38 32.42
N ILE A 780 -2.63 -16.08 32.94
CA ILE A 780 -1.35 -15.47 33.37
C ILE A 780 -0.66 -14.71 32.23
N LEU A 781 -0.92 -15.06 30.96
CA LEU A 781 -0.40 -14.36 29.79
C LEU A 781 -0.90 -12.92 29.62
N ALA A 782 -1.86 -12.45 30.43
CA ALA A 782 -2.11 -11.02 30.56
C ALA A 782 -0.84 -10.26 31.02
N ALA A 783 -0.16 -10.79 32.03
CA ALA A 783 1.09 -10.26 32.60
C ALA A 783 2.00 -11.40 33.09
N PRO A 784 2.62 -12.17 32.18
CA PRO A 784 3.40 -13.35 32.55
C PRO A 784 4.80 -12.97 33.02
N PRO A 785 5.41 -13.72 33.96
CA PRO A 785 6.81 -13.52 34.32
C PRO A 785 7.74 -13.99 33.19
N ALA A 786 8.97 -13.49 33.18
CA ALA A 786 9.90 -13.60 32.06
C ALA A 786 10.24 -15.06 31.65
N GLU A 787 10.23 -15.98 32.60
CA GLU A 787 10.49 -17.41 32.37
C GLU A 787 9.25 -18.20 31.89
N PHE A 788 8.05 -17.61 31.94
CA PHE A 788 6.82 -18.28 31.51
C PHE A 788 6.60 -18.16 30.00
N ASP A 789 6.83 -16.99 29.40
CA ASP A 789 6.88 -16.85 27.95
C ASP A 789 7.93 -15.80 27.58
N VAL A 790 8.92 -16.19 26.77
CA VAL A 790 10.02 -15.29 26.42
C VAL A 790 9.56 -14.09 25.57
N HIS A 791 8.48 -14.22 24.82
CA HIS A 791 7.95 -13.13 23.99
C HIS A 791 7.08 -12.20 24.84
N MET A 792 6.05 -12.73 25.49
CA MET A 792 5.07 -11.93 26.23
C MET A 792 5.55 -11.48 27.61
N GLY A 793 6.44 -12.26 28.25
CA GLY A 793 6.99 -11.98 29.58
C GLY A 793 8.37 -11.31 29.53
N ALA A 794 9.35 -11.92 28.87
CA ALA A 794 10.72 -11.40 28.87
C ALA A 794 10.93 -10.21 27.90
N LEU A 795 10.30 -10.25 26.72
CA LEU A 795 10.32 -9.14 25.74
C LEU A 795 9.08 -8.23 25.85
N GLY A 796 8.11 -8.56 26.72
CA GLY A 796 6.91 -7.76 26.97
C GLY A 796 5.90 -7.67 25.81
N MET A 797 6.08 -8.44 24.73
CA MET A 797 5.32 -8.36 23.47
C MET A 797 3.81 -8.47 23.67
N ARG A 798 3.06 -7.71 22.88
CA ARG A 798 1.60 -7.83 22.75
C ARG A 798 1.25 -8.89 21.70
N CYS A 799 0.03 -9.40 21.71
CA CYS A 799 -0.43 -10.42 20.75
C CYS A 799 -0.19 -9.99 19.29
N GLN A 800 -0.53 -8.74 18.95
CA GLN A 800 -0.44 -8.16 17.62
C GLN A 800 0.99 -7.89 17.12
N ASP A 801 2.01 -8.01 17.98
CA ASP A 801 3.41 -7.86 17.56
C ASP A 801 3.89 -9.13 16.81
N CYS A 802 3.25 -10.29 17.06
CA CYS A 802 3.35 -11.49 16.23
C CYS A 802 2.16 -11.62 15.26
N HIS A 803 0.93 -11.45 15.78
CA HIS A 803 -0.32 -11.45 15.02
C HIS A 803 -0.54 -10.10 14.31
N THR A 804 0.37 -9.72 13.41
CA THR A 804 0.37 -8.39 12.78
C THR A 804 -0.94 -8.08 12.08
N THR A 805 -1.62 -7.02 12.52
CA THR A 805 -2.95 -6.63 12.05
C THR A 805 -2.86 -5.54 10.97
N GLU A 806 -3.53 -5.74 9.83
CA GLU A 806 -3.75 -4.68 8.83
C GLU A 806 -5.24 -4.58 8.55
N ARG A 807 -5.82 -3.37 8.56
CA ARG A 807 -7.26 -3.15 8.26
C ARG A 807 -8.17 -4.09 9.07
N HIS A 808 -7.93 -4.14 10.39
CA HIS A 808 -8.61 -5.01 11.38
C HIS A 808 -8.59 -6.53 11.09
N ARG A 809 -7.84 -6.98 10.08
CA ARG A 809 -7.59 -8.41 9.81
C ARG A 809 -6.36 -8.85 10.57
N ILE A 810 -6.52 -9.84 11.45
CA ILE A 810 -5.51 -10.21 12.44
C ILE A 810 -4.78 -11.45 11.92
N ALA A 811 -3.49 -11.31 11.55
CA ALA A 811 -2.75 -12.42 10.95
C ALA A 811 -2.73 -13.66 11.86
N GLY A 812 -3.33 -14.76 11.40
CA GLY A 812 -3.54 -15.95 12.22
C GLY A 812 -4.19 -17.09 11.44
N MET A 813 -3.93 -18.31 11.91
CA MET A 813 -4.31 -19.56 11.26
C MET A 813 -4.65 -20.60 12.34
N SER A 814 -5.88 -20.55 12.85
CA SER A 814 -6.33 -21.39 13.97
C SER A 814 -6.61 -22.83 13.54
N GLN A 815 -6.16 -23.83 14.32
CA GLN A 815 -6.55 -25.24 14.15
C GLN A 815 -8.06 -25.49 14.41
N THR A 816 -8.78 -24.50 14.95
CA THR A 816 -10.18 -24.65 15.43
C THR A 816 -11.18 -23.65 14.83
N ALA A 817 -10.74 -22.73 13.95
CA ALA A 817 -11.61 -21.81 13.20
C ALA A 817 -11.29 -21.88 11.70
N PRO A 818 -12.26 -21.67 10.78
CA PRO A 818 -12.08 -21.99 9.36
C PRO A 818 -11.33 -20.90 8.59
N ALA A 819 -11.50 -19.64 8.97
CA ALA A 819 -10.93 -18.49 8.30
C ALA A 819 -9.44 -18.30 8.60
N VAL A 820 -8.70 -17.79 7.62
CA VAL A 820 -7.27 -17.45 7.72
C VAL A 820 -7.06 -16.02 7.22
N GLU A 821 -6.56 -15.14 8.10
CA GLU A 821 -6.30 -13.72 7.78
C GLU A 821 -4.81 -13.37 7.68
N GLY A 822 -3.95 -14.39 7.78
CA GLY A 822 -2.49 -14.27 7.62
C GLY A 822 -1.79 -15.48 8.23
N ARG A 823 -0.47 -15.39 8.42
CA ARG A 823 0.31 -16.47 9.05
C ARG A 823 1.34 -15.90 10.03
N VAL A 824 1.40 -16.50 11.21
CA VAL A 824 2.47 -16.30 12.19
C VAL A 824 3.48 -17.44 12.04
N LEU A 825 4.77 -17.13 12.13
CA LEU A 825 5.89 -18.06 11.98
C LEU A 825 7.08 -17.60 12.82
N CYS A 826 7.77 -18.52 13.49
CA CYS A 826 9.00 -18.23 14.24
C CYS A 826 10.10 -17.70 13.30
N GLU A 827 10.19 -18.24 12.09
CA GLU A 827 11.21 -17.86 11.11
C GLU A 827 11.11 -16.39 10.66
N ARG A 828 9.96 -15.71 10.90
CA ARG A 828 9.79 -14.27 10.63
C ARG A 828 10.69 -13.39 11.50
N CYS A 829 11.07 -13.86 12.70
CA CYS A 829 11.94 -13.14 13.64
C CYS A 829 13.29 -13.83 13.87
N HIS A 830 13.35 -15.17 13.75
CA HIS A 830 14.54 -15.95 14.07
C HIS A 830 15.29 -16.53 12.86
N GLY A 831 14.79 -16.33 11.63
CA GLY A 831 15.37 -16.92 10.42
C GLY A 831 15.12 -18.44 10.30
N PRO A 832 15.65 -19.08 9.24
CA PRO A 832 15.48 -20.51 8.99
C PRO A 832 16.46 -21.40 9.76
N SER A 833 17.53 -20.83 10.32
CA SER A 833 18.63 -21.54 10.99
C SER A 833 18.92 -20.97 12.39
N PRO A 834 17.94 -20.95 13.32
CA PRO A 834 17.98 -20.16 14.54
C PRO A 834 19.05 -20.56 15.58
N HIS A 835 19.81 -21.63 15.38
CA HIS A 835 20.83 -22.11 16.34
C HIS A 835 22.26 -21.69 15.96
N GLY A 836 22.58 -21.58 14.66
CA GLY A 836 23.72 -20.80 14.15
C GLY A 836 24.86 -21.58 13.49
N VAL A 837 25.58 -20.87 12.62
CA VAL A 837 26.51 -21.45 11.63
C VAL A 837 27.91 -21.81 12.14
N THR A 838 28.36 -21.31 13.30
CA THR A 838 29.77 -21.51 13.75
C THR A 838 30.00 -22.76 14.59
N GLN A 839 28.98 -23.32 15.26
CA GLN A 839 29.15 -24.46 16.18
C GLN A 839 28.46 -25.73 15.68
N LEU A 840 29.10 -26.88 15.94
CA LEU A 840 28.63 -28.23 15.56
C LEU A 840 27.21 -28.53 16.07
N LEU A 841 26.91 -28.16 17.32
CA LEU A 841 25.58 -28.34 17.92
C LEU A 841 24.53 -27.47 17.22
N GLY A 842 24.85 -26.21 16.91
CA GLY A 842 23.94 -25.29 16.24
C GLY A 842 23.49 -25.83 14.89
N ARG A 843 24.44 -26.20 14.03
CA ARG A 843 24.15 -26.83 12.72
C ARG A 843 23.31 -28.11 12.84
N HIS A 844 23.53 -28.91 13.89
CA HIS A 844 22.76 -30.13 14.12
C HIS A 844 21.30 -29.85 14.52
N LEU A 845 21.06 -28.82 15.32
CA LEU A 845 19.71 -28.35 15.67
C LEU A 845 19.02 -27.66 14.47
N ASP A 846 19.75 -26.93 13.64
CA ASP A 846 19.21 -26.34 12.40
C ASP A 846 18.85 -27.41 11.35
N ASP A 847 19.60 -28.52 11.26
CA ASP A 847 19.20 -29.70 10.48
C ASP A 847 17.87 -30.32 11.00
N HIS A 848 17.52 -30.16 12.29
CA HIS A 848 16.22 -30.61 12.84
C HIS A 848 15.05 -29.71 12.44
N VAL A 849 15.23 -28.40 12.25
CA VAL A 849 14.15 -27.45 11.88
C VAL A 849 13.49 -27.81 10.53
N ARG A 850 14.19 -28.59 9.67
CA ARG A 850 13.62 -29.17 8.44
C ARG A 850 12.57 -30.26 8.67
N THR A 851 12.43 -30.75 9.91
CA THR A 851 11.65 -31.96 10.27
C THR A 851 10.79 -31.76 11.50
N VAL A 852 11.20 -30.90 12.43
CA VAL A 852 10.56 -30.62 13.72
C VAL A 852 10.26 -29.13 13.77
N ALA A 853 9.05 -28.77 14.21
CA ALA A 853 8.65 -27.37 14.39
C ALA A 853 9.33 -26.76 15.62
N CYS A 854 9.59 -25.45 15.60
CA CYS A 854 10.23 -24.75 16.72
C CYS A 854 9.42 -24.92 18.02
N GLU A 855 8.09 -24.89 17.90
CA GLU A 855 7.13 -25.12 18.97
C GLU A 855 7.32 -26.48 19.66
N THR A 856 7.69 -27.55 18.93
CA THR A 856 7.92 -28.89 19.51
C THR A 856 9.03 -28.88 20.55
N CYS A 857 10.13 -28.15 20.29
CA CYS A 857 11.28 -28.08 21.18
C CYS A 857 11.17 -26.98 22.24
N HIS A 858 10.52 -25.86 21.91
CA HIS A 858 10.45 -24.68 22.78
C HIS A 858 9.13 -24.52 23.56
N ILE A 859 8.16 -25.41 23.37
CA ILE A 859 6.96 -25.50 24.23
C ILE A 859 6.87 -26.93 24.77
N PRO A 860 7.70 -27.28 25.78
CA PRO A 860 7.81 -28.65 26.27
C PRO A 860 6.54 -29.14 26.98
N SER A 861 5.81 -28.25 27.64
CA SER A 861 4.53 -28.55 28.31
C SER A 861 3.60 -27.34 28.27
N ILE A 862 2.30 -27.61 28.37
CA ILE A 862 1.19 -26.64 28.45
C ILE A 862 0.43 -26.80 29.78
N ALA A 863 -0.51 -25.90 30.09
CA ALA A 863 -1.29 -25.92 31.34
C ALA A 863 -0.40 -25.94 32.60
N ARG A 864 0.62 -25.07 32.65
CA ARG A 864 1.71 -25.13 33.63
C ARG A 864 1.43 -24.36 34.92
N ARG A 865 0.52 -23.37 34.90
CA ARG A 865 0.03 -22.68 36.12
C ARG A 865 -1.45 -22.96 36.38
N GLN A 866 -2.25 -23.10 35.33
CA GLN A 866 -3.67 -23.44 35.39
C GLN A 866 -4.01 -24.72 34.61
N PRO A 867 -4.74 -25.68 35.19
CA PRO A 867 -5.15 -26.91 34.50
C PRO A 867 -5.92 -26.65 33.21
N THR A 868 -5.79 -27.56 32.24
CA THR A 868 -6.61 -27.58 31.02
C THR A 868 -7.49 -28.82 30.99
N LEU A 869 -8.67 -28.73 30.36
CA LEU A 869 -9.59 -29.87 30.22
C LEU A 869 -9.01 -30.84 29.18
N VAL A 870 -8.82 -32.11 29.54
CA VAL A 870 -8.29 -33.15 28.62
C VAL A 870 -9.34 -34.18 28.21
N HIS A 871 -10.38 -34.39 29.02
CA HIS A 871 -11.51 -35.26 28.70
C HIS A 871 -12.86 -34.73 29.23
N ARG A 872 -13.96 -35.02 28.52
CA ARG A 872 -15.35 -34.77 28.93
C ARG A 872 -16.28 -35.92 28.52
N ASP A 873 -17.17 -36.36 29.40
CA ASP A 873 -18.15 -37.42 29.10
C ASP A 873 -19.60 -36.97 29.30
N TYR A 874 -20.25 -36.53 28.21
CA TYR A 874 -21.66 -36.12 28.21
C TYR A 874 -22.65 -37.26 28.48
N SER A 875 -22.26 -38.54 28.37
CA SER A 875 -23.16 -39.67 28.70
C SER A 875 -23.48 -39.75 30.19
N THR A 876 -22.67 -39.09 31.02
CA THR A 876 -22.89 -38.98 32.48
C THR A 876 -23.65 -37.72 32.90
N ALA A 877 -23.88 -36.76 32.00
CA ALA A 877 -24.56 -35.50 32.30
C ALA A 877 -26.03 -35.71 32.74
N GLY A 878 -26.60 -34.71 33.41
CA GLY A 878 -27.96 -34.73 33.95
C GLY A 878 -28.14 -35.54 35.23
N ARG A 879 -27.18 -36.41 35.60
CA ARG A 879 -27.21 -37.21 36.83
C ARG A 879 -27.00 -36.32 38.07
N ASN A 880 -27.69 -36.62 39.17
CA ASN A 880 -27.50 -35.95 40.45
C ASN A 880 -26.34 -36.61 41.23
N LEU A 881 -25.10 -36.32 40.81
CA LEU A 881 -23.88 -36.74 41.48
C LEU A 881 -23.29 -35.59 42.32
N PRO A 882 -22.57 -35.86 43.43
CA PRO A 882 -21.92 -34.82 44.22
C PRO A 882 -20.77 -34.15 43.43
N GLU A 883 -20.61 -32.84 43.57
CA GLU A 883 -19.51 -32.09 42.95
C GLU A 883 -18.18 -32.35 43.68
N THR A 884 -17.46 -33.39 43.26
CA THR A 884 -16.11 -33.70 43.72
C THR A 884 -15.06 -32.94 42.91
N ARG A 885 -14.00 -32.47 43.58
CA ARG A 885 -12.84 -31.81 42.95
C ARG A 885 -11.64 -32.77 42.87
N ASP A 886 -10.81 -32.58 41.85
CA ASP A 886 -9.55 -33.32 41.69
C ASP A 886 -8.41 -32.73 42.55
N SER A 887 -7.22 -33.32 42.44
CA SER A 887 -5.97 -32.87 43.06
C SER A 887 -5.50 -31.47 42.62
N HIS A 888 -6.12 -30.88 41.59
CA HIS A 888 -5.86 -29.53 41.11
C HIS A 888 -6.97 -28.53 41.53
N GLY A 889 -7.97 -29.00 42.29
CA GLY A 889 -9.11 -28.20 42.73
C GLY A 889 -10.19 -27.99 41.66
N MET A 890 -10.09 -28.66 40.50
CA MET A 890 -11.03 -28.53 39.39
C MET A 890 -12.21 -29.51 39.53
N PRO A 891 -13.42 -29.17 39.04
CA PRO A 891 -14.57 -30.06 39.14
C PRO A 891 -14.40 -31.31 38.26
N THR A 892 -14.53 -32.48 38.86
CA THR A 892 -14.52 -33.79 38.15
C THR A 892 -15.86 -34.15 37.54
N TYR A 893 -16.93 -33.45 37.94
CA TYR A 893 -18.27 -33.57 37.40
C TYR A 893 -18.97 -32.21 37.45
N ASP A 894 -19.75 -31.89 36.40
CA ASP A 894 -20.73 -30.81 36.38
C ASP A 894 -21.99 -31.35 35.73
N LYS A 895 -23.16 -31.17 36.37
CA LYS A 895 -24.43 -31.74 35.88
C LYS A 895 -24.78 -31.33 34.43
N ARG A 896 -24.28 -30.19 33.95
CA ARG A 896 -24.48 -29.65 32.59
C ARG A 896 -23.56 -30.24 31.53
N PHE A 897 -22.42 -30.81 31.95
CA PHE A 897 -21.32 -31.23 31.07
C PHE A 897 -20.90 -32.70 31.25
N GLY A 898 -21.36 -33.34 32.32
CA GLY A 898 -20.96 -34.69 32.71
C GLY A 898 -19.63 -34.71 33.45
N ALA A 899 -18.98 -35.87 33.44
CA ALA A 899 -17.66 -36.07 34.01
C ALA A 899 -16.59 -35.32 33.20
N MET A 900 -15.56 -34.85 33.89
CA MET A 900 -14.48 -34.03 33.34
C MET A 900 -13.14 -34.46 33.92
N THR A 901 -12.10 -34.46 33.11
CA THR A 901 -10.72 -34.71 33.53
C THR A 901 -9.84 -33.54 33.12
N TRP A 902 -9.03 -33.07 34.06
CA TRP A 902 -8.11 -31.94 33.88
C TRP A 902 -6.66 -32.41 33.97
N GLY A 903 -5.74 -31.65 33.37
CA GLY A 903 -4.30 -31.93 33.45
C GLY A 903 -3.48 -30.65 33.61
N THR A 904 -2.38 -30.75 34.36
CA THR A 904 -1.35 -29.71 34.51
C THR A 904 -0.01 -30.18 33.98
N ASN A 905 0.81 -29.26 33.44
CA ASN A 905 2.09 -29.58 32.79
C ASN A 905 1.96 -30.66 31.71
N VAL A 906 0.85 -30.63 30.97
CA VAL A 906 0.50 -31.63 29.96
C VAL A 906 1.53 -31.58 28.83
N VAL A 907 2.06 -32.75 28.48
CA VAL A 907 2.94 -32.93 27.32
C VAL A 907 2.09 -32.88 26.04
N PRO A 908 2.42 -32.04 25.04
CA PRO A 908 1.69 -32.02 23.77
C PRO A 908 1.74 -33.36 23.03
N THR A 909 0.67 -33.67 22.31
CA THR A 909 0.63 -34.74 21.31
C THR A 909 1.37 -34.27 20.05
N TYR A 910 2.47 -34.92 19.71
CA TYR A 910 3.30 -34.53 18.56
C TYR A 910 2.86 -35.30 17.30
N LEU A 911 2.45 -34.57 16.25
CA LEU A 911 1.93 -35.13 15.00
C LEU A 911 2.61 -34.49 13.78
N TRP A 912 2.58 -35.18 12.64
CA TRP A 912 2.97 -34.58 11.36
C TRP A 912 1.92 -33.55 10.91
N SER A 913 2.37 -32.33 10.62
CA SER A 913 1.52 -31.26 10.09
C SER A 913 2.25 -30.47 9.01
N ASN A 914 1.62 -30.32 7.85
CA ASN A 914 1.98 -29.35 6.81
C ASN A 914 1.19 -28.03 6.94
N GLY A 915 0.38 -27.89 7.99
CA GLY A 915 -0.51 -26.76 8.25
C GLY A 915 -1.95 -26.96 7.76
N THR A 916 -2.22 -27.88 6.83
CA THR A 916 -3.60 -28.21 6.42
C THR A 916 -4.25 -29.21 7.37
N ARG A 917 -5.58 -29.28 7.37
CA ARG A 917 -6.36 -30.23 8.18
C ARG A 917 -7.63 -30.70 7.47
N ARG A 918 -8.15 -31.85 7.89
CA ARG A 918 -9.51 -32.31 7.58
C ARG A 918 -10.43 -31.91 8.73
N VAL A 919 -11.69 -31.57 8.45
CA VAL A 919 -12.68 -31.18 9.47
C VAL A 919 -14.01 -31.91 9.29
N THR A 920 -14.68 -32.19 10.40
CA THR A 920 -16.06 -32.66 10.46
C THR A 920 -17.00 -31.44 10.50
N LEU A 921 -17.87 -31.32 9.49
CA LEU A 921 -18.91 -30.28 9.44
C LEU A 921 -20.24 -30.82 9.99
N LEU A 922 -21.18 -29.92 10.31
CA LEU A 922 -22.57 -30.28 10.57
C LEU A 922 -23.13 -31.17 9.43
N GLY A 923 -23.92 -32.19 9.79
CA GLY A 923 -24.48 -33.16 8.84
C GLY A 923 -23.49 -34.17 8.25
N THR A 924 -22.20 -34.15 8.62
CA THR A 924 -21.23 -35.16 8.17
C THR A 924 -21.52 -36.51 8.83
N ALA A 925 -21.69 -37.56 8.02
CA ALA A 925 -21.85 -38.93 8.52
C ALA A 925 -20.56 -39.49 9.15
N ILE A 926 -20.71 -40.29 10.21
CA ILE A 926 -19.64 -40.87 11.02
C ILE A 926 -19.73 -42.41 11.10
N ASP A 927 -18.64 -43.06 11.53
CA ASP A 927 -18.63 -44.47 11.90
C ASP A 927 -18.59 -44.58 13.45
N PRO A 928 -19.74 -44.74 14.14
CA PRO A 928 -19.79 -44.66 15.61
C PRO A 928 -19.05 -45.78 16.34
N ARG A 929 -18.52 -46.77 15.61
CA ARG A 929 -17.69 -47.85 16.15
C ARG A 929 -16.21 -47.44 16.34
N LYS A 930 -15.86 -46.17 16.08
CA LYS A 930 -14.50 -45.63 16.12
C LYS A 930 -14.50 -44.20 16.66
N THR A 931 -13.41 -43.80 17.30
CA THR A 931 -13.17 -42.41 17.72
C THR A 931 -13.23 -41.45 16.53
N VAL A 932 -14.14 -40.48 16.55
CA VAL A 932 -14.31 -39.50 15.46
C VAL A 932 -13.38 -38.31 15.66
N THR A 933 -12.35 -38.18 14.82
CA THR A 933 -11.42 -37.03 14.88
C THR A 933 -11.97 -35.82 14.14
N LEU A 934 -12.40 -34.80 14.88
CA LEU A 934 -13.16 -33.64 14.38
C LEU A 934 -12.34 -32.67 13.51
N ASN A 935 -11.02 -32.57 13.73
CA ASN A 935 -10.16 -31.61 13.04
C ASN A 935 -8.72 -32.13 12.82
N ALA A 936 -8.59 -33.34 12.26
CA ALA A 936 -7.31 -34.03 12.07
C ALA A 936 -6.28 -33.20 11.26
N PRO A 937 -5.09 -32.91 11.83
CA PRO A 937 -3.95 -32.38 11.07
C PRO A 937 -3.58 -33.28 9.89
N VAL A 938 -3.04 -32.69 8.82
CA VAL A 938 -2.58 -33.43 7.64
C VAL A 938 -1.07 -33.27 7.48
N GLY A 939 -0.40 -34.41 7.34
CA GLY A 939 1.04 -34.53 7.08
C GLY A 939 1.48 -35.98 7.28
N GLU A 940 2.60 -36.36 6.67
CA GLU A 940 3.27 -37.63 6.95
C GLU A 940 4.79 -37.48 6.81
N LYS A 941 5.55 -38.48 7.27
CA LYS A 941 7.03 -38.48 7.24
C LYS A 941 7.63 -38.18 5.86
N ARG A 942 6.93 -38.52 4.77
CA ARG A 942 7.39 -38.30 3.38
C ARG A 942 6.95 -36.96 2.78
N ASP A 943 5.98 -36.26 3.35
CA ASP A 943 5.55 -34.94 2.85
C ASP A 943 6.64 -33.91 3.19
N PRO A 944 7.36 -33.33 2.20
CA PRO A 944 8.44 -32.39 2.47
C PRO A 944 7.97 -31.12 3.21
N ASN A 945 6.69 -30.76 3.11
CA ASN A 945 6.12 -29.60 3.77
C ASN A 945 5.69 -29.89 5.23
N ALA A 946 5.56 -31.17 5.60
CA ALA A 946 5.18 -31.55 6.95
C ALA A 946 6.37 -31.48 7.93
N ARG A 947 6.12 -30.96 9.13
CA ARG A 947 7.01 -31.07 10.30
C ARG A 947 6.27 -31.77 11.45
N ILE A 948 7.03 -32.32 12.40
CA ILE A 948 6.51 -32.80 13.69
C ILE A 948 6.16 -31.57 14.55
N PHE A 949 4.88 -31.41 14.85
CA PHE A 949 4.26 -30.20 15.43
C PHE A 949 3.48 -30.55 16.71
N PRO A 950 3.48 -29.69 17.76
CA PRO A 950 2.77 -29.97 19.01
C PRO A 950 1.28 -29.59 18.93
N PHE A 951 0.43 -30.49 19.40
CA PHE A 951 -1.00 -30.25 19.59
C PHE A 951 -1.41 -30.59 21.01
N LYS A 952 -2.34 -29.83 21.58
CA LYS A 952 -3.17 -30.32 22.67
C LYS A 952 -4.24 -31.25 22.09
N GLU A 953 -4.29 -32.49 22.55
CA GLU A 953 -5.44 -33.37 22.33
C GLU A 953 -6.53 -33.12 23.39
N HIS A 954 -7.80 -33.21 22.99
CA HIS A 954 -8.95 -33.30 23.88
C HIS A 954 -9.91 -34.36 23.33
N THR A 955 -10.28 -35.34 24.15
CA THR A 955 -11.29 -36.35 23.80
C THR A 955 -12.60 -36.07 24.51
N ALA A 956 -13.73 -36.45 23.89
CA ALA A 956 -15.01 -36.42 24.59
C ALA A 956 -15.97 -37.49 24.10
N VAL A 957 -16.78 -38.00 25.00
CA VAL A 957 -17.98 -38.77 24.67
C VAL A 957 -19.13 -37.77 24.49
N GLN A 958 -19.71 -37.71 23.28
CA GLN A 958 -20.78 -36.75 22.92
C GLN A 958 -21.89 -37.41 22.07
N PRO A 959 -23.11 -36.87 22.03
CA PRO A 959 -24.23 -37.56 21.37
C PRO A 959 -24.14 -37.56 19.83
N TYR A 960 -24.71 -38.60 19.23
CA TYR A 960 -24.94 -38.77 17.78
C TYR A 960 -26.36 -39.30 17.51
N ASP A 961 -26.91 -39.02 16.34
CA ASP A 961 -28.20 -39.55 15.90
C ASP A 961 -28.02 -40.96 15.30
N VAL A 962 -28.76 -41.93 15.84
CA VAL A 962 -28.60 -43.36 15.52
C VAL A 962 -29.21 -43.73 14.16
N GLY A 963 -30.22 -42.98 13.69
CA GLY A 963 -30.85 -43.23 12.39
C GLY A 963 -30.01 -42.75 11.20
N THR A 964 -29.38 -41.59 11.31
CA THR A 964 -28.59 -40.95 10.23
C THR A 964 -27.09 -41.13 10.38
N ASN A 965 -26.60 -41.53 11.56
CA ASN A 965 -25.17 -41.59 11.92
C ASN A 965 -24.45 -40.24 11.72
N VAL A 966 -25.06 -39.13 12.14
CA VAL A 966 -24.39 -37.81 12.24
C VAL A 966 -24.21 -37.40 13.70
N LEU A 967 -23.20 -36.59 14.00
CA LEU A 967 -23.04 -36.00 15.34
C LEU A 967 -24.25 -35.12 15.67
N ALA A 968 -24.85 -35.34 16.84
CA ALA A 968 -26.08 -34.66 17.24
C ALA A 968 -25.78 -33.23 17.69
N VAL A 969 -26.71 -32.33 17.41
CA VAL A 969 -26.60 -30.90 17.68
C VAL A 969 -27.61 -30.52 18.76
N PRO A 970 -27.25 -30.58 20.06
CA PRO A 970 -28.14 -30.19 21.13
C PRO A 970 -28.17 -28.67 21.31
N LYS A 971 -29.37 -28.14 21.55
CA LYS A 971 -29.56 -26.83 22.17
C LYS A 971 -29.24 -27.00 23.66
N LEU A 972 -28.10 -26.46 24.09
CA LEU A 972 -27.59 -26.59 25.45
C LEU A 972 -28.10 -25.46 26.33
N PHE A 973 -28.01 -24.22 25.83
CA PHE A 973 -28.49 -23.03 26.51
C PHE A 973 -30.02 -22.93 26.44
N GLY A 974 -30.67 -22.58 27.56
CA GLY A 974 -32.14 -22.51 27.69
C GLY A 974 -32.87 -23.86 27.72
N GLU A 975 -32.31 -24.90 27.08
CA GLU A 975 -32.90 -26.24 26.97
C GLU A 975 -32.15 -27.26 27.88
N TYR A 976 -31.07 -27.90 27.40
CA TYR A 976 -30.43 -28.99 28.16
C TYR A 976 -29.96 -28.60 29.57
N TRP A 977 -29.37 -27.41 29.74
CA TRP A 977 -28.87 -26.95 31.04
C TRP A 977 -29.96 -26.57 32.05
N VAL A 978 -31.23 -26.55 31.62
CA VAL A 978 -32.40 -26.30 32.46
C VAL A 978 -33.18 -27.59 32.70
N ASN A 979 -33.51 -28.30 31.62
CA ASN A 979 -34.42 -29.45 31.63
C ASN A 979 -33.68 -30.80 31.84
N PHE A 980 -32.38 -30.85 31.52
CA PHE A 980 -31.53 -32.06 31.50
C PHE A 980 -32.06 -33.20 30.62
N ASP A 981 -32.94 -32.90 29.67
CA ASP A 981 -33.49 -33.81 28.66
C ASP A 981 -32.68 -33.72 27.35
N TRP A 982 -31.96 -34.79 27.02
CA TRP A 982 -31.20 -34.91 25.76
C TRP A 982 -32.09 -35.01 24.52
N GLN A 983 -33.25 -35.67 24.61
CA GLN A 983 -34.18 -35.84 23.49
C GLN A 983 -34.77 -34.50 23.07
N GLN A 984 -35.21 -33.70 24.04
CA GLN A 984 -35.69 -32.32 23.82
C GLN A 984 -34.58 -31.45 23.24
N ALA A 985 -33.41 -31.45 23.87
CA ALA A 985 -32.27 -30.62 23.46
C ALA A 985 -31.79 -30.91 22.03
N ILE A 986 -31.66 -32.19 21.67
CA ILE A 986 -31.26 -32.62 20.32
C ILE A 986 -32.36 -32.28 19.30
N THR A 987 -33.63 -32.51 19.62
CA THR A 987 -34.75 -32.15 18.73
C THR A 987 -34.78 -30.65 18.44
N ALA A 988 -34.58 -29.81 19.46
CA ALA A 988 -34.54 -28.36 19.33
C ALA A 988 -33.31 -27.88 18.52
N GLY A 989 -32.12 -28.37 18.85
CA GLY A 989 -30.87 -27.90 18.25
C GLY A 989 -30.65 -28.41 16.81
N MET A 990 -31.03 -29.65 16.49
CA MET A 990 -30.98 -30.18 15.12
C MET A 990 -31.92 -29.38 14.21
N LYS A 991 -33.13 -29.07 14.69
CA LYS A 991 -34.09 -28.21 13.98
C LYS A 991 -33.54 -26.80 13.75
N GLU A 992 -32.88 -26.20 14.74
CA GLU A 992 -32.25 -24.87 14.64
C GLU A 992 -31.21 -24.80 13.51
N VAL A 993 -30.42 -25.87 13.32
CA VAL A 993 -29.41 -25.95 12.24
C VAL A 993 -29.90 -26.63 10.96
N GLY A 994 -31.20 -26.90 10.84
CA GLY A 994 -31.81 -27.48 9.64
C GLY A 994 -31.46 -28.95 9.36
N LEU A 995 -31.10 -29.72 10.38
CA LEU A 995 -30.83 -31.16 10.28
C LEU A 995 -32.02 -32.00 10.76
N GLU A 996 -32.26 -33.13 10.09
CA GLU A 996 -33.24 -34.12 10.55
C GLU A 996 -32.72 -34.90 11.77
N TYR A 997 -33.61 -35.24 12.70
CA TYR A 997 -33.32 -36.08 13.86
C TYR A 997 -34.21 -37.33 13.83
N SER A 998 -33.63 -38.52 13.96
CA SER A 998 -34.38 -39.80 13.85
C SER A 998 -35.22 -40.12 15.09
N GLY A 999 -35.19 -39.27 16.11
CA GLY A 999 -35.84 -39.51 17.40
C GLY A 999 -35.09 -40.48 18.30
N ARG A 1000 -33.87 -40.91 17.95
CA ARG A 1000 -33.02 -41.77 18.79
C ARG A 1000 -31.57 -41.32 18.74
N PHE A 1001 -31.01 -41.03 19.91
CA PHE A 1001 -29.59 -40.71 20.08
C PHE A 1001 -28.86 -41.79 20.90
N ASP A 1002 -27.55 -41.81 20.76
CA ASP A 1002 -26.59 -42.59 21.56
C ASP A 1002 -25.28 -41.75 21.62
N PHE A 1003 -24.22 -42.24 22.28
CA PHE A 1003 -22.97 -41.50 22.46
C PHE A 1003 -21.79 -42.12 21.70
N VAL A 1004 -20.92 -41.26 21.16
CA VAL A 1004 -19.70 -41.65 20.44
C VAL A 1004 -18.49 -40.94 21.01
N GLU A 1005 -17.34 -41.62 21.02
CA GLU A 1005 -16.06 -40.99 21.37
C GLU A 1005 -15.58 -40.10 20.21
N THR A 1006 -15.12 -38.91 20.55
CA THR A 1006 -14.61 -37.90 19.62
C THR A 1006 -13.27 -37.38 20.08
N ARG A 1007 -12.47 -36.87 19.13
CA ARG A 1007 -11.15 -36.31 19.37
C ARG A 1007 -10.98 -35.00 18.65
N MET A 1008 -10.40 -34.00 19.31
CA MET A 1008 -10.09 -32.70 18.75
C MET A 1008 -8.67 -32.27 19.11
N TYR A 1009 -8.02 -31.56 18.20
CA TYR A 1009 -6.67 -31.02 18.36
C TYR A 1009 -6.69 -29.48 18.38
N SER A 1010 -6.01 -28.87 19.34
CA SER A 1010 -5.63 -27.44 19.30
C SER A 1010 -4.14 -27.35 19.02
N SER A 1011 -3.70 -26.55 18.04
CA SER A 1011 -2.27 -26.32 17.80
C SER A 1011 -1.68 -25.46 18.93
N VAL A 1012 -0.46 -25.80 19.37
CA VAL A 1012 0.24 -25.15 20.48
C VAL A 1012 1.28 -24.19 19.93
N HIS A 1013 1.25 -22.92 20.36
CA HIS A 1013 2.14 -21.86 19.86
C HIS A 1013 2.68 -20.91 20.95
N HIS A 1014 2.11 -20.91 22.16
CA HIS A 1014 2.46 -20.00 23.25
C HIS A 1014 3.15 -20.72 24.42
N GLN A 1015 3.61 -19.96 25.41
CA GLN A 1015 4.38 -20.43 26.57
C GLN A 1015 5.82 -20.83 26.24
N VAL A 1016 6.41 -20.16 25.25
CA VAL A 1016 7.75 -20.44 24.73
C VAL A 1016 8.78 -20.24 25.85
N VAL A 1017 9.46 -21.32 26.25
CA VAL A 1017 10.38 -21.30 27.40
C VAL A 1017 11.74 -20.67 27.05
N PRO A 1018 12.48 -20.14 28.04
CA PRO A 1018 13.88 -19.77 27.88
C PRO A 1018 14.70 -20.89 27.22
N ALA A 1019 15.61 -20.56 26.31
CA ALA A 1019 16.34 -21.56 25.50
C ALA A 1019 17.05 -22.65 26.32
N LYS A 1020 17.49 -22.35 27.55
CA LYS A 1020 18.08 -23.31 28.52
C LYS A 1020 17.07 -24.33 29.10
N MET A 1021 15.80 -24.26 28.71
CA MET A 1021 14.70 -25.15 29.10
C MET A 1021 14.01 -25.78 27.87
N ALA A 1022 14.54 -25.55 26.66
CA ALA A 1022 14.09 -26.28 25.48
C ALA A 1022 14.39 -27.78 25.64
N LEU A 1023 13.69 -28.64 24.89
CA LEU A 1023 13.94 -30.09 24.90
C LEU A 1023 15.41 -30.39 24.54
N GLY A 1024 16.09 -31.13 25.42
CA GLY A 1024 17.42 -31.67 25.17
C GLY A 1024 17.37 -32.90 24.27
N CYS A 1025 18.53 -33.33 23.74
CA CYS A 1025 18.60 -34.46 22.82
C CYS A 1025 18.00 -35.74 23.44
N THR A 1026 18.22 -35.96 24.73
CA THR A 1026 17.80 -37.14 25.49
C THR A 1026 16.39 -37.05 26.10
N ASP A 1027 15.65 -35.96 25.84
CA ASP A 1027 14.19 -35.95 26.05
C ASP A 1027 13.47 -36.69 24.91
N CYS A 1028 13.98 -36.61 23.68
CA CYS A 1028 13.42 -37.25 22.50
C CYS A 1028 14.10 -38.58 22.12
N HIS A 1029 15.43 -38.66 22.22
CA HIS A 1029 16.23 -39.82 21.80
C HIS A 1029 16.74 -40.66 22.97
N ARG A 1030 17.01 -41.94 22.72
CA ARG A 1030 17.62 -42.83 23.73
C ARG A 1030 19.05 -42.39 24.06
N ALA A 1031 19.47 -42.57 25.32
CA ALA A 1031 20.79 -42.15 25.78
C ALA A 1031 21.95 -42.81 25.00
N GLU A 1032 21.76 -44.05 24.55
CA GLU A 1032 22.70 -44.82 23.73
C GLU A 1032 22.85 -44.23 22.32
N ALA A 1033 21.79 -43.59 21.80
CA ALA A 1033 21.76 -42.99 20.47
C ALA A 1033 22.50 -41.64 20.42
N VAL A 1034 22.49 -40.89 21.53
CA VAL A 1034 23.17 -39.59 21.70
C VAL A 1034 24.60 -39.76 22.25
N THR A 1035 25.26 -40.88 21.97
CA THR A 1035 26.60 -41.18 22.50
C THR A 1035 27.68 -40.26 21.91
N CYS A 1036 28.34 -39.48 22.77
CA CYS A 1036 29.32 -38.44 22.39
C CYS A 1036 30.42 -38.95 21.44
N GLY A 1037 30.82 -40.23 21.53
CA GLY A 1037 31.84 -40.84 20.69
C GLY A 1037 31.58 -40.83 19.18
N ARG A 1038 30.34 -40.57 18.72
CA ARG A 1038 30.09 -40.30 17.29
C ARG A 1038 30.60 -38.93 16.84
N CYS A 1039 30.44 -37.89 17.66
CA CYS A 1039 30.79 -36.50 17.34
C CYS A 1039 32.15 -36.06 17.89
N HIS A 1040 32.62 -36.68 18.97
CA HIS A 1040 33.82 -36.30 19.74
C HIS A 1040 34.91 -37.39 19.69
N ARG A 1041 35.19 -37.96 18.51
CA ARG A 1041 36.28 -38.94 18.35
C ARG A 1041 37.62 -38.28 18.68
N GLY A 1042 38.27 -38.76 19.75
CA GLY A 1042 39.56 -38.25 20.24
C GLY A 1042 39.49 -37.42 21.53
N ALA A 1043 38.30 -37.00 21.97
CA ALA A 1043 38.15 -36.19 23.19
C ALA A 1043 37.92 -37.04 24.45
N ALA A 1044 38.95 -37.75 24.90
CA ALA A 1044 38.91 -38.41 26.21
C ALA A 1044 38.98 -37.37 27.34
N GLY A 1045 38.04 -37.43 28.29
CA GLY A 1045 38.06 -36.61 29.51
C GLY A 1045 37.34 -35.25 29.44
N MET A 1046 36.62 -34.92 28.37
CA MET A 1046 35.70 -33.77 28.39
C MET A 1046 34.48 -34.05 29.28
N ASP A 1047 34.06 -33.05 30.06
CA ASP A 1047 32.80 -33.09 30.80
C ASP A 1047 31.59 -33.16 29.83
N ARG A 1048 30.47 -33.72 30.29
CA ARG A 1048 29.29 -33.96 29.45
C ARG A 1048 28.54 -32.65 29.23
N PRO A 1049 28.49 -32.10 28.00
CA PRO A 1049 27.87 -30.81 27.75
C PRO A 1049 26.36 -30.86 27.99
N GLU A 1050 25.79 -29.74 28.44
CA GLU A 1050 24.42 -29.64 28.98
C GLU A 1050 23.35 -30.22 28.06
N HIS A 1051 23.50 -30.13 26.73
CA HIS A 1051 22.55 -30.67 25.74
C HIS A 1051 22.39 -32.20 25.74
N THR A 1052 23.28 -32.93 26.43
CA THR A 1052 23.16 -34.39 26.64
C THR A 1052 22.30 -34.75 27.87
N ARG A 1053 22.02 -33.78 28.74
CA ARG A 1053 21.14 -33.95 29.90
C ARG A 1053 19.69 -34.00 29.44
N LYS A 1054 18.92 -34.95 29.99
CA LYS A 1054 17.47 -34.99 29.85
C LYS A 1054 16.88 -33.84 30.68
N MET A 1055 16.24 -32.87 30.03
CA MET A 1055 15.76 -31.65 30.70
C MET A 1055 14.48 -31.90 31.50
N TYR A 1056 13.67 -32.87 31.05
CA TYR A 1056 12.40 -33.27 31.62
C TYR A 1056 12.43 -34.76 32.00
N PRO A 1057 13.23 -35.14 33.03
CA PRO A 1057 13.49 -36.54 33.38
C PRO A 1057 12.21 -37.36 33.62
N GLU A 1058 11.19 -36.73 34.19
CA GLU A 1058 9.87 -37.31 34.52
C GLU A 1058 9.03 -37.75 33.32
N VAL A 1059 9.34 -37.29 32.10
CA VAL A 1059 8.65 -37.71 30.87
C VAL A 1059 9.49 -38.77 30.17
N GLU A 1060 9.20 -40.05 30.39
CA GLU A 1060 10.06 -41.16 29.90
C GLU A 1060 10.36 -41.12 28.40
N ARG A 1061 9.37 -40.82 27.55
CA ARG A 1061 9.49 -40.82 26.08
C ARG A 1061 8.68 -39.68 25.48
N ARG A 1062 9.36 -38.65 24.92
CA ARG A 1062 8.68 -37.44 24.39
C ARG A 1062 8.06 -37.65 23.00
N LEU A 1063 8.68 -38.46 22.14
CA LEU A 1063 8.19 -38.77 20.80
C LEU A 1063 7.92 -40.28 20.63
N ASP A 1064 6.69 -40.63 20.19
CA ASP A 1064 6.47 -41.97 19.64
C ASP A 1064 6.87 -42.04 18.17
N PHE A 1065 8.15 -42.35 17.97
CA PHE A 1065 8.72 -42.58 16.64
C PHE A 1065 7.98 -43.64 15.81
N ALA A 1066 7.32 -44.63 16.42
CA ALA A 1066 6.57 -45.66 15.70
C ALA A 1066 5.25 -45.09 15.15
N ALA A 1067 4.48 -44.35 15.96
CA ALA A 1067 3.30 -43.61 15.51
C ALA A 1067 3.65 -42.54 14.45
N LEU A 1068 4.84 -41.92 14.54
CA LEU A 1068 5.38 -41.01 13.53
C LEU A 1068 5.93 -41.72 12.27
N GLY A 1069 5.84 -43.06 12.20
CA GLY A 1069 6.17 -43.87 11.03
C GLY A 1069 7.65 -44.19 10.85
N TYR A 1070 8.49 -44.08 11.88
CA TYR A 1070 9.86 -44.59 11.90
C TYR A 1070 9.91 -46.03 12.43
N ALA A 1071 10.99 -46.76 12.10
CA ALA A 1071 11.16 -48.16 12.54
C ALA A 1071 11.64 -48.27 14.00
N ASP A 1072 12.47 -47.32 14.43
CA ASP A 1072 12.90 -47.10 15.81
C ASP A 1072 13.39 -45.64 15.93
N ASP A 1073 14.12 -45.29 16.99
CA ASP A 1073 14.83 -44.02 17.16
C ASP A 1073 15.64 -43.62 15.89
N PRO A 1074 15.32 -42.46 15.24
CA PRO A 1074 16.00 -42.01 14.03
C PRO A 1074 17.50 -41.73 14.20
N ALA A 1075 17.99 -41.47 15.42
CA ALA A 1075 19.43 -41.34 15.67
C ALA A 1075 20.15 -42.72 15.63
N MET A 1076 19.42 -43.82 15.79
CA MET A 1076 19.92 -45.19 15.60
C MET A 1076 19.74 -45.66 14.16
N THR A 1077 18.52 -45.57 13.61
CA THR A 1077 18.17 -46.17 12.29
C THR A 1077 18.33 -45.23 11.09
N GLY A 1078 18.51 -43.93 11.32
CA GLY A 1078 18.40 -42.91 10.29
C GLY A 1078 16.95 -42.53 9.95
N GLY A 1079 16.79 -41.47 9.17
CA GLY A 1079 15.49 -40.94 8.76
C GLY A 1079 15.60 -39.60 8.03
N ARG A 1080 14.55 -38.77 8.09
CA ARG A 1080 14.54 -37.40 7.52
C ARG A 1080 15.56 -36.45 8.19
N PHE A 1081 16.00 -36.81 9.40
CA PHE A 1081 17.10 -36.17 10.15
C PHE A 1081 18.47 -36.46 9.49
N PHE A 1082 18.71 -35.87 8.32
CA PHE A 1082 20.02 -35.89 7.68
C PHE A 1082 20.96 -34.92 8.40
N VAL A 1083 21.89 -35.49 9.18
CA VAL A 1083 22.99 -34.73 9.79
C VAL A 1083 24.05 -34.48 8.72
N THR A 1084 24.34 -33.22 8.42
CA THR A 1084 25.23 -32.82 7.30
C THR A 1084 26.74 -33.09 7.56
N LEU A 1085 27.07 -33.96 8.51
CA LEU A 1085 28.43 -34.35 8.87
C LEU A 1085 28.89 -35.59 8.08
N GLY A 1086 29.46 -35.35 6.89
CA GLY A 1086 30.30 -36.32 6.19
C GLY A 1086 29.59 -37.45 5.45
N ARG A 1087 28.28 -37.33 5.15
CA ARG A 1087 27.59 -38.16 4.15
C ARG A 1087 27.04 -37.29 3.03
N GLY A 1088 27.04 -37.84 1.82
CA GLY A 1088 26.75 -37.11 0.58
C GLY A 1088 25.29 -36.68 0.43
N ARG A 1089 24.97 -36.13 -0.76
CA ARG A 1089 23.64 -35.65 -1.16
C ARG A 1089 22.52 -36.63 -0.74
N PRO A 1090 21.33 -36.12 -0.37
CA PRO A 1090 20.21 -36.97 -0.01
C PRO A 1090 19.89 -37.98 -1.13
N PRO A 1091 19.43 -39.19 -0.80
CA PRO A 1091 18.92 -40.13 -1.78
C PRO A 1091 17.73 -39.49 -2.53
N ARG A 1092 17.63 -39.80 -3.82
CA ARG A 1092 16.50 -39.42 -4.67
C ARG A 1092 15.26 -40.25 -4.35
#